data_AF-A0A8K0SD60-F1
#
_entry.id   AF-A0A8K0SD60-F1
#
_cell.length_a   1.000
_cell.length_b   1.000
_cell.length_c   1.000
_cell.angle_alpha   90.00
_cell.angle_beta   90.00
_cell.angle_gamma   90.00
#
_symmetry.space_group_name_H-M   'P 1'
#
loop_
_entity.id
_entity.type
_entity.pdbx_description
1 polymer ?
#
loop_
_entity_poly.entity_id
_entity_poly.type
_entity_poly.pdbx_seq_one_letter_code
_entity_poly.pdbx_strand_id
1 'polypeptide(L)'
;MTPSSVADAHQYLGMVSSFQNNIYGHSDARRFDTLVGPPTPFEEAPSCSNSEVWPGIWLVRPGIRSAPAHQPGRFQLGVIPLLGILCQKSRVRHCRGSVCVENKEAMDRIAPRCGWKSFRDWALVAMSCQATCRTCSNSRTDLVHAHLANAVMTCVDILGSSKDFPEQFSEYRGYGEEAITDLVGISNIVHWMATIQFSLGIPMGFEKWDHHFLPTEVTLASSIRGLEKASHLTICKAQLWNVVSLADRTLTDLPDIVDVLNESKVLTHDHDGRHRHCTPSRCQVNSMNTARVGQIHKCSDPTKCTLHKFELTILLSAVMQEKSTAWLLDITQPRLAAASEKYIAISHVWSDGTGVGLEGHGRVNNCLRAYFSKLAQRLGCIAVWWDTLSIPLDDRARNQALRKMHDNYAHAEHTVVHDTYLLGISYADPGTACLAIVLSPWFTRGWTALELAMSNTVKVLFKGVDSMTPDIKDLDADILADSPSTSSRTHWLASCMIRRVRRHGNFSHISDLLATMRPRTTSWLRDRTIITGLLARVSWEHDDDESQIIRKIIVHLGSLPYKSLLHGQPTMFGLGPFSWCPASFDEMPIDIGTDMNGDLSHPEGNRSLQVDKTGAITGLWSCRAIDGEEIRRGALQPYGRHPETILKIHAALMHWEHCLLLQGIGQTNNDEPLLLATTFGLEEDEAFSAIIDCQYAGAVVLGRQDQGRRDSEWDDTEPWGCYSIRFGKDHESSPDSGNRNAAQLLEEADDMEFAYVQHKRGLSEMGPWNPAFKFNVYDQPSEETIAKADHATLQAHLFQATDTVRVGAMRHLIRRGAEPTPLYEDELQAPAFVKLRTLGSAFIDVGLRAQGNEIYDRATTLMFRQVNLAESLSTSEAEAFESIFLSQGRKNLAQQMYERIREESDEKFPGHRFMKRYGIAKLSQLNAR
;
A
#
# COMPACT_ATOMS: atom_id res chain seq x y z
N MET A 1 -2.39 8.89 -36.32
CA MET A 1 -1.68 9.86 -35.47
C MET A 1 -2.25 11.24 -35.79
N THR A 2 -2.91 11.89 -34.82
CA THR A 2 -3.48 13.23 -34.98
C THR A 2 -2.44 14.32 -34.64
N PRO A 3 -2.51 15.53 -35.24
CA PRO A 3 -1.45 16.56 -35.12
C PRO A 3 -1.35 17.26 -33.76
N SER A 4 -2.13 16.85 -32.74
CA SER A 4 -2.24 17.57 -31.46
C SER A 4 -1.03 17.37 -30.54
N SER A 5 -0.25 16.30 -30.68
CA SER A 5 0.86 16.01 -29.76
C SER A 5 2.14 16.81 -30.03
N VAL A 6 2.33 17.30 -31.25
CA VAL A 6 3.55 18.04 -31.67
C VAL A 6 3.46 19.52 -31.30
N ALA A 7 2.26 20.10 -31.36
CA ALA A 7 2.02 21.49 -30.95
C ALA A 7 2.26 21.69 -29.44
N ASP A 8 1.85 20.72 -28.62
CA ASP A 8 2.05 20.75 -27.16
C ASP A 8 3.54 20.66 -26.77
N ALA A 9 4.35 19.93 -27.54
CA ALA A 9 5.79 19.78 -27.32
C ALA A 9 6.58 21.05 -27.68
N HIS A 10 6.24 21.72 -28.79
CA HIS A 10 6.86 23.00 -29.17
C HIS A 10 6.45 24.14 -28.23
N GLN A 11 5.20 24.14 -27.75
CA GLN A 11 4.75 25.10 -26.73
C GLN A 11 5.46 24.89 -25.39
N TYR A 12 5.75 23.63 -25.03
CA TYR A 12 6.54 23.28 -23.83
C TYR A 12 7.97 23.82 -23.91
N LEU A 13 8.66 23.65 -25.04
CA LEU A 13 10.04 24.13 -25.24
C LEU A 13 10.12 25.68 -25.30
N GLY A 14 9.18 26.33 -25.99
CA GLY A 14 9.12 27.80 -26.05
C GLY A 14 8.82 28.45 -24.69
N MET A 15 7.99 27.81 -23.86
CA MET A 15 7.69 28.30 -22.52
C MET A 15 8.86 28.11 -21.55
N VAL A 16 9.56 26.96 -21.58
CA VAL A 16 10.78 26.74 -20.75
C VAL A 16 11.83 27.81 -21.05
N SER A 17 12.00 28.20 -22.31
CA SER A 17 12.87 29.32 -22.72
C SER A 17 12.40 30.68 -22.17
N SER A 18 11.10 30.99 -22.24
CA SER A 18 10.54 32.24 -21.69
C SER A 18 10.59 32.28 -20.15
N PHE A 19 10.46 31.12 -19.50
CA PHE A 19 10.47 30.94 -18.05
C PHE A 19 11.89 31.07 -17.50
N GLN A 20 12.88 30.52 -18.23
CA GLN A 20 14.30 30.76 -17.96
C GLN A 20 14.61 32.27 -18.01
N ASN A 21 14.16 32.99 -19.05
CA ASN A 21 14.43 34.42 -19.16
C ASN A 21 13.80 35.27 -18.02
N ASN A 22 12.62 34.89 -17.51
CA ASN A 22 12.00 35.58 -16.36
C ASN A 22 12.68 35.26 -15.02
N ILE A 23 13.23 34.06 -14.85
CA ILE A 23 13.92 33.63 -13.62
C ILE A 23 15.34 34.19 -13.52
N TYR A 24 16.01 34.52 -14.64
CA TYR A 24 17.40 35.01 -14.60
C TYR A 24 17.55 36.55 -14.49
N GLY A 25 16.46 37.35 -14.53
CA GLY A 25 16.55 38.81 -14.74
C GLY A 25 16.48 39.82 -13.58
N HIS A 26 16.01 39.50 -12.36
CA HIS A 26 15.73 40.49 -11.29
C HIS A 26 15.86 39.94 -9.86
N SER A 27 16.81 40.47 -9.08
CA SER A 27 17.22 40.08 -7.72
C SER A 27 16.23 40.45 -6.59
N ASP A 28 15.03 39.85 -6.54
CA ASP A 28 14.03 40.18 -5.53
C ASP A 28 13.35 38.91 -4.98
N ALA A 29 13.36 38.74 -3.66
CA ALA A 29 12.90 37.56 -2.90
C ALA A 29 11.40 37.20 -3.04
N ARG A 30 10.70 37.75 -4.04
CA ARG A 30 9.27 37.56 -4.38
C ARG A 30 9.05 36.55 -5.52
N ARG A 31 10.09 35.83 -5.97
CA ARG A 31 10.13 35.08 -7.23
C ARG A 31 9.37 33.75 -7.29
N PHE A 32 8.95 33.19 -6.17
CA PHE A 32 8.22 31.92 -6.17
C PHE A 32 6.71 32.07 -6.10
N ASP A 33 6.21 33.11 -5.44
CA ASP A 33 4.79 33.49 -5.53
C ASP A 33 4.41 33.86 -6.98
N THR A 34 5.36 34.35 -7.78
CA THR A 34 5.17 34.58 -9.21
C THR A 34 5.06 33.30 -10.06
N LEU A 35 5.48 32.12 -9.57
CA LEU A 35 5.32 30.85 -10.31
C LEU A 35 3.88 30.37 -10.36
N VAL A 36 3.09 30.66 -9.32
CA VAL A 36 1.65 30.40 -9.28
C VAL A 36 0.86 31.51 -10.02
N GLY A 37 1.54 32.63 -10.34
CA GLY A 37 1.00 33.79 -11.05
C GLY A 37 0.01 34.59 -10.19
N PRO A 38 -0.04 35.94 -10.32
CA PRO A 38 -1.12 36.70 -9.72
C PRO A 38 -2.45 36.34 -10.43
N PRO A 39 -3.57 36.27 -9.68
CA PRO A 39 -4.86 35.95 -10.25
C PRO A 39 -5.26 36.99 -11.30
N THR A 40 -5.78 36.53 -12.44
CA THR A 40 -6.45 37.43 -13.38
C THR A 40 -7.67 38.05 -12.69
N PRO A 41 -7.77 39.39 -12.56
CA PRO A 41 -8.95 40.02 -12.00
C PRO A 41 -10.14 39.77 -12.92
N PHE A 42 -11.23 39.27 -12.33
CA PHE A 42 -12.52 39.11 -13.00
C PHE A 42 -13.60 39.73 -12.10
N GLU A 43 -14.62 40.32 -12.73
CA GLU A 43 -15.71 41.03 -12.03
C GLU A 43 -16.49 40.11 -11.09
N GLU A 44 -17.12 40.73 -10.08
CA GLU A 44 -17.86 40.07 -9.00
C GLU A 44 -18.97 39.16 -9.55
N ALA A 45 -18.71 37.85 -9.60
CA ALA A 45 -19.70 36.85 -9.95
C ALA A 45 -20.34 36.25 -8.68
N PRO A 46 -21.69 36.14 -8.61
CA PRO A 46 -22.38 35.46 -7.50
C PRO A 46 -22.19 33.93 -7.51
N SER A 47 -21.56 33.37 -8.56
CA SER A 47 -21.31 31.94 -8.77
C SER A 47 -19.81 31.59 -8.72
N CYS A 48 -19.49 30.29 -8.69
CA CYS A 48 -18.11 29.81 -8.66
C CYS A 48 -17.34 30.21 -9.93
N SER A 49 -16.27 30.99 -9.80
CA SER A 49 -15.45 31.47 -10.93
C SER A 49 -14.69 30.36 -11.66
N ASN A 50 -14.54 29.19 -11.04
CA ASN A 50 -13.94 28.00 -11.64
C ASN A 50 -14.99 27.08 -12.29
N SER A 51 -16.29 27.38 -12.20
CA SER A 51 -17.37 26.59 -12.81
C SER A 51 -17.57 26.84 -14.31
N GLU A 52 -16.83 27.78 -14.90
CA GLU A 52 -16.88 28.09 -16.32
C GLU A 52 -16.08 27.06 -17.14
N VAL A 53 -16.71 26.54 -18.19
CA VAL A 53 -16.05 25.61 -19.14
C VAL A 53 -15.29 26.42 -20.19
N TRP A 54 -14.00 26.14 -20.40
CA TRP A 54 -13.14 26.82 -21.38
C TRP A 54 -12.31 25.83 -22.23
N PRO A 55 -11.84 26.24 -23.42
CA PRO A 55 -11.00 25.38 -24.29
C PRO A 55 -9.66 25.05 -23.62
N GLY A 56 -9.52 23.81 -23.13
CA GLY A 56 -8.30 23.32 -22.46
C GLY A 56 -8.50 22.75 -21.05
N ILE A 57 -9.75 22.57 -20.60
CA ILE A 57 -10.09 21.77 -19.41
C ILE A 57 -9.52 20.35 -19.50
N TRP A 58 -9.03 19.84 -18.37
CA TRP A 58 -8.43 18.51 -18.27
C TRP A 58 -9.45 17.45 -17.90
N LEU A 59 -9.87 16.65 -18.88
CA LEU A 59 -10.67 15.44 -18.65
C LEU A 59 -9.80 14.21 -18.37
N VAL A 60 -8.53 14.29 -18.73
CA VAL A 60 -7.48 13.30 -18.43
C VAL A 60 -6.32 13.98 -17.74
N ARG A 61 -5.53 13.22 -16.99
CA ARG A 61 -4.34 13.75 -16.30
C ARG A 61 -3.35 14.32 -17.33
N PRO A 62 -2.94 15.59 -17.22
CA PRO A 62 -1.91 16.14 -18.08
C PRO A 62 -0.57 15.43 -17.86
N GLY A 63 0.22 15.24 -18.92
CA GLY A 63 1.53 14.59 -18.88
C GLY A 63 2.65 15.45 -18.28
N ILE A 64 2.36 16.21 -17.21
CA ILE A 64 3.35 17.01 -16.48
C ILE A 64 4.01 16.09 -15.46
N ARG A 65 5.16 15.53 -15.83
CA ARG A 65 5.94 14.63 -14.98
C ARG A 65 7.42 14.98 -15.07
N SER A 66 8.19 14.52 -14.09
CA SER A 66 9.63 14.61 -14.19
C SER A 66 10.15 13.81 -15.39
N ALA A 67 11.09 14.37 -16.14
CA ALA A 67 11.74 13.63 -17.22
C ALA A 67 12.76 12.66 -16.61
N PRO A 68 12.82 11.38 -17.05
CA PRO A 68 13.82 10.45 -16.56
C PRO A 68 15.23 11.04 -16.70
N ALA A 69 16.12 10.78 -15.74
CA ALA A 69 17.47 11.35 -15.69
C ALA A 69 18.31 11.10 -16.97
N HIS A 70 17.81 10.19 -17.81
CA HIS A 70 18.41 9.69 -19.01
C HIS A 70 17.98 10.41 -20.32
N GLN A 71 17.33 11.58 -20.33
CA GLN A 71 17.18 12.36 -21.58
C GLN A 71 18.17 13.55 -21.64
N PRO A 72 19.29 13.46 -22.41
CA PRO A 72 20.23 14.56 -22.52
C PRO A 72 19.59 15.72 -23.30
N GLY A 73 19.59 16.92 -22.73
CA GLY A 73 19.08 18.14 -23.38
C GLY A 73 17.76 18.67 -22.82
N ARG A 74 17.01 17.87 -22.04
CA ARG A 74 15.93 18.41 -21.19
C ARG A 74 16.52 18.83 -19.84
N PHE A 75 16.36 20.10 -19.49
CA PHE A 75 16.60 20.56 -18.13
C PHE A 75 15.70 19.76 -17.18
N GLN A 76 16.30 19.04 -16.23
CA GLN A 76 15.54 18.40 -15.16
C GLN A 76 15.00 19.51 -14.26
N LEU A 77 13.70 19.72 -14.33
CA LEU A 77 13.01 20.62 -13.42
C LEU A 77 12.79 19.87 -12.10
N GLY A 78 13.20 20.47 -10.99
CA GLY A 78 12.87 19.95 -9.67
C GLY A 78 11.35 19.97 -9.41
N VAL A 79 10.94 19.32 -8.32
CA VAL A 79 9.53 19.18 -7.93
C VAL A 79 8.83 20.54 -7.80
N ILE A 80 9.47 21.52 -7.17
CA ILE A 80 8.90 22.85 -6.93
C ILE A 80 8.56 23.56 -8.26
N PRO A 81 9.50 23.71 -9.23
CA PRO A 81 9.19 24.25 -10.56
C PRO A 81 8.06 23.50 -11.29
N LEU A 82 8.02 22.17 -11.23
CA LEU A 82 6.97 21.38 -11.88
C LEU A 82 5.59 21.67 -11.28
N LEU A 83 5.48 21.75 -9.95
CA LEU A 83 4.26 22.14 -9.27
C LEU A 83 3.83 23.58 -9.63
N GLY A 84 4.78 24.50 -9.76
CA GLY A 84 4.51 25.86 -10.24
C GLY A 84 3.90 25.89 -11.65
N ILE A 85 4.50 25.15 -12.59
CA ILE A 85 4.00 25.01 -13.96
C ILE A 85 2.59 24.39 -13.96
N LEU A 86 2.36 23.37 -13.14
CA LEU A 86 1.04 22.77 -12.97
C LEU A 86 0.01 23.79 -12.50
N CYS A 87 0.33 24.57 -11.45
CA CYS A 87 -0.57 25.60 -10.93
C CYS A 87 -0.93 26.60 -12.02
N GLN A 88 0.05 27.07 -12.80
CA GLN A 88 -0.18 28.01 -13.90
C GLN A 88 -1.02 27.41 -15.03
N LYS A 89 -0.71 26.17 -15.45
CA LYS A 89 -1.43 25.50 -16.55
C LYS A 89 -2.85 25.08 -16.16
N SER A 90 -3.10 24.81 -14.88
CA SER A 90 -4.43 24.49 -14.37
C SER A 90 -5.39 25.67 -14.49
N ARG A 91 -4.88 26.91 -14.52
CA ARG A 91 -5.69 28.14 -14.60
C ARG A 91 -6.79 28.21 -13.53
N VAL A 92 -6.55 27.63 -12.34
CA VAL A 92 -7.45 27.80 -11.19
C VAL A 92 -7.47 29.27 -10.80
N ARG A 93 -8.64 29.88 -10.90
CA ARG A 93 -8.88 31.30 -10.64
C ARG A 93 -9.22 31.51 -9.18
N HIS A 94 -8.90 32.68 -8.63
CA HIS A 94 -9.51 33.10 -7.38
C HIS A 94 -11.04 33.09 -7.51
N CYS A 95 -11.69 32.59 -6.47
CA CYS A 95 -13.13 32.46 -6.42
C CYS A 95 -13.68 33.34 -5.30
N ARG A 96 -14.66 34.18 -5.62
CA ARG A 96 -15.40 35.01 -4.66
C ARG A 96 -16.84 34.55 -4.44
N GLY A 97 -17.23 33.42 -5.04
CA GLY A 97 -18.57 32.85 -4.84
C GLY A 97 -18.76 32.47 -3.37
N SER A 98 -19.87 32.90 -2.77
CA SER A 98 -20.12 32.80 -1.32
C SER A 98 -19.92 31.39 -0.77
N VAL A 99 -20.52 30.38 -1.40
CA VAL A 99 -20.40 28.96 -0.99
C VAL A 99 -18.96 28.46 -1.08
N CYS A 100 -18.20 28.85 -2.11
CA CYS A 100 -16.80 28.47 -2.26
C CYS A 100 -15.91 29.13 -1.21
N VAL A 101 -16.22 30.38 -0.82
CA VAL A 101 -15.51 31.12 0.22
C VAL A 101 -15.79 30.51 1.59
N GLU A 102 -17.05 30.20 1.91
CA GLU A 102 -17.42 29.50 3.16
C GLU A 102 -16.71 28.13 3.26
N ASN A 103 -16.72 27.34 2.17
CA ASN A 103 -16.00 26.08 2.11
C ASN A 103 -14.48 26.28 2.25
N LYS A 104 -13.92 27.33 1.64
CA LYS A 104 -12.49 27.66 1.75
C LYS A 104 -12.11 28.00 3.20
N GLU A 105 -12.90 28.81 3.89
CA GLU A 105 -12.67 29.19 5.30
C GLU A 105 -12.81 28.00 6.26
N ALA A 106 -13.71 27.05 5.95
CA ALA A 106 -13.80 25.80 6.70
C ALA A 106 -12.56 24.92 6.47
N MET A 107 -12.15 24.73 5.21
CA MET A 107 -10.96 23.94 4.85
C MET A 107 -9.66 24.56 5.34
N ASP A 108 -9.56 25.90 5.37
CA ASP A 108 -8.34 26.61 5.81
C ASP A 108 -7.97 26.28 7.26
N ARG A 109 -8.97 26.07 8.12
CA ARG A 109 -8.78 25.72 9.54
C ARG A 109 -8.19 24.33 9.76
N ILE A 110 -8.36 23.41 8.81
CA ILE A 110 -7.96 22.00 8.93
C ILE A 110 -6.81 21.62 7.98
N ALA A 111 -6.62 22.37 6.89
CA ALA A 111 -5.62 22.07 5.88
C ALA A 111 -4.20 22.23 6.48
N PRO A 112 -3.26 21.31 6.16
CA PRO A 112 -1.90 21.35 6.68
C PRO A 112 -1.21 22.71 6.55
N ARG A 113 -0.29 23.01 7.45
CA ARG A 113 0.58 24.19 7.31
C ARG A 113 1.58 23.94 6.18
N CYS A 114 1.86 24.97 5.40
CA CYS A 114 2.84 24.93 4.31
C CYS A 114 3.50 26.30 4.18
N GLY A 115 4.83 26.32 4.14
CA GLY A 115 5.66 27.52 3.97
C GLY A 115 5.43 28.20 2.62
N TRP A 116 5.03 27.45 1.59
CA TRP A 116 4.65 28.01 0.29
C TRP A 116 3.18 28.47 0.30
N LYS A 117 2.96 29.68 0.83
CA LYS A 117 1.62 30.27 1.03
C LYS A 117 0.76 30.29 -0.25
N SER A 118 1.35 30.67 -1.39
CA SER A 118 0.61 30.73 -2.66
C SER A 118 0.15 29.35 -3.16
N PHE A 119 0.98 28.32 -3.00
CA PHE A 119 0.57 26.95 -3.34
C PHE A 119 -0.53 26.44 -2.41
N ARG A 120 -0.43 26.73 -1.11
CA ARG A 120 -1.48 26.39 -0.15
C ARG A 120 -2.80 27.09 -0.47
N ASP A 121 -2.76 28.37 -0.82
CA ASP A 121 -3.96 29.11 -1.23
C ASP A 121 -4.59 28.53 -2.51
N TRP A 122 -3.76 28.21 -3.51
CA TRP A 122 -4.19 27.52 -4.74
C TRP A 122 -4.90 26.20 -4.42
N ALA A 123 -4.31 25.37 -3.54
CA ALA A 123 -4.88 24.11 -3.11
C ALA A 123 -6.25 24.30 -2.43
N LEU A 124 -6.35 25.27 -1.51
CA LEU A 124 -7.60 25.60 -0.83
C LEU A 124 -8.70 26.04 -1.81
N VAL A 125 -8.36 26.85 -2.80
CA VAL A 125 -9.32 27.30 -3.83
C VAL A 125 -9.75 26.13 -4.72
N ALA A 126 -8.81 25.28 -5.16
CA ALA A 126 -9.11 24.12 -5.98
C ALA A 126 -10.07 23.16 -5.26
N MET A 127 -9.78 22.82 -4.00
CA MET A 127 -10.60 21.90 -3.21
C MET A 127 -11.98 22.50 -2.85
N SER A 128 -12.05 23.77 -2.46
CA SER A 128 -13.33 24.40 -2.09
C SER A 128 -14.25 24.62 -3.28
N CYS A 129 -13.69 24.96 -4.45
CA CYS A 129 -14.44 25.05 -5.70
C CYS A 129 -14.93 23.66 -6.15
N GLN A 130 -14.09 22.63 -6.08
CA GLN A 130 -14.47 21.26 -6.44
C GLN A 130 -15.61 20.74 -5.55
N ALA A 131 -15.53 20.96 -4.23
CA ALA A 131 -16.59 20.57 -3.30
C ALA A 131 -17.92 21.23 -3.65
N THR A 132 -17.89 22.50 -4.07
CA THR A 132 -19.08 23.24 -4.50
C THR A 132 -19.65 22.67 -5.81
N CYS A 133 -18.80 22.35 -6.80
CA CYS A 133 -19.22 21.76 -8.07
C CYS A 133 -20.00 20.45 -7.89
N ARG A 134 -19.68 19.64 -6.88
CA ARG A 134 -20.36 18.37 -6.58
C ARG A 134 -21.81 18.57 -6.11
N THR A 135 -22.14 19.70 -5.49
CA THR A 135 -23.50 19.98 -4.97
C THR A 135 -24.48 20.45 -6.03
N CYS A 136 -23.98 20.81 -7.23
CA CYS A 136 -24.79 21.25 -8.36
C CYS A 136 -24.73 20.17 -9.44
N SER A 137 -25.73 19.30 -9.56
CA SER A 137 -25.73 18.22 -10.56
C SER A 137 -26.14 18.72 -11.96
N ASN A 138 -25.16 18.97 -12.82
CA ASN A 138 -25.36 19.09 -14.27
C ASN A 138 -24.09 18.70 -15.03
N SER A 139 -24.21 18.41 -16.33
CA SER A 139 -23.08 17.92 -17.14
C SER A 139 -21.89 18.89 -17.25
N ARG A 140 -22.08 20.20 -16.96
CA ARG A 140 -21.00 21.19 -17.00
C ARG A 140 -20.17 21.17 -15.72
N THR A 141 -20.82 21.01 -14.57
CA THR A 141 -20.14 20.95 -13.26
C THR A 141 -19.33 19.67 -13.11
N ASP A 142 -19.72 18.58 -13.77
CA ASP A 142 -18.94 17.33 -13.82
C ASP A 142 -17.60 17.49 -14.56
N LEU A 143 -17.58 18.25 -15.66
CA LEU A 143 -16.35 18.52 -16.43
C LEU A 143 -15.35 19.36 -15.63
N VAL A 144 -15.86 20.36 -14.92
CA VAL A 144 -15.04 21.21 -14.03
C VAL A 144 -14.54 20.42 -12.83
N HIS A 145 -15.40 19.58 -12.23
CA HIS A 145 -14.99 18.69 -11.17
C HIS A 145 -13.85 17.78 -11.62
N ALA A 146 -13.96 17.17 -12.81
CA ALA A 146 -12.89 16.37 -13.40
C ALA A 146 -11.60 17.17 -13.63
N HIS A 147 -11.71 18.43 -14.07
CA HIS A 147 -10.55 19.31 -14.24
C HIS A 147 -9.77 19.54 -12.95
N LEU A 148 -10.48 19.94 -11.88
CA LEU A 148 -9.88 20.21 -10.58
C LEU A 148 -9.32 18.93 -9.97
N ALA A 149 -10.04 17.81 -10.07
CA ALA A 149 -9.55 16.50 -9.64
C ALA A 149 -8.26 16.11 -10.40
N ASN A 150 -8.22 16.26 -11.73
CA ASN A 150 -7.02 15.96 -12.52
C ASN A 150 -5.85 16.89 -12.19
N ALA A 151 -6.09 18.16 -11.88
CA ALA A 151 -5.04 19.07 -11.43
C ALA A 151 -4.43 18.62 -10.09
N VAL A 152 -5.27 18.27 -9.12
CA VAL A 152 -4.84 17.69 -7.84
C VAL A 152 -4.07 16.39 -8.06
N MET A 153 -4.60 15.49 -8.88
CA MET A 153 -3.96 14.21 -9.17
C MET A 153 -2.62 14.36 -9.91
N THR A 154 -2.42 15.44 -10.65
CA THR A 154 -1.13 15.71 -11.28
C THR A 154 -0.07 16.13 -10.25
N CYS A 155 -0.46 16.78 -9.14
CA CYS A 155 0.48 17.06 -8.05
C CYS A 155 1.08 15.76 -7.49
N VAL A 156 0.22 14.75 -7.36
CA VAL A 156 0.59 13.39 -6.92
C VAL A 156 1.52 12.74 -7.95
N ASP A 157 1.17 12.75 -9.23
CA ASP A 157 2.00 12.19 -10.31
C ASP A 157 3.40 12.85 -10.36
N ILE A 158 3.50 14.15 -10.11
CA ILE A 158 4.79 14.88 -10.03
C ILE A 158 5.64 14.34 -8.88
N LEU A 159 5.09 14.24 -7.67
CA LEU A 159 5.83 13.72 -6.52
C LEU A 159 6.23 12.24 -6.73
N GLY A 160 5.29 11.42 -7.20
CA GLY A 160 5.50 10.00 -7.43
C GLY A 160 6.53 9.71 -8.53
N SER A 161 6.56 10.51 -9.61
CA SER A 161 7.57 10.36 -10.67
C SER A 161 8.95 10.90 -10.30
N SER A 162 9.05 11.70 -9.23
CA SER A 162 10.31 12.28 -8.77
C SER A 162 10.97 11.45 -7.67
N LYS A 163 10.24 10.53 -7.02
CA LYS A 163 10.66 9.78 -5.82
C LYS A 163 12.00 9.04 -5.97
N ASP A 164 12.30 8.56 -7.18
CA ASP A 164 13.52 7.80 -7.48
C ASP A 164 14.74 8.70 -7.77
N PHE A 165 14.56 10.03 -7.71
CA PHE A 165 15.57 11.03 -8.04
C PHE A 165 15.70 12.06 -6.90
N PRO A 166 16.42 11.74 -5.81
CA PRO A 166 16.54 12.62 -4.64
C PRO A 166 17.01 14.04 -4.98
N GLU A 167 17.82 14.22 -6.03
CA GLU A 167 18.27 15.51 -6.54
C GLU A 167 17.12 16.42 -6.98
N GLN A 168 15.96 15.86 -7.37
CA GLN A 168 14.77 16.63 -7.78
C GLN A 168 14.03 17.23 -6.59
N PHE A 169 14.30 16.72 -5.39
CA PHE A 169 13.85 17.27 -4.11
C PHE A 169 14.92 18.17 -3.46
N SER A 170 16.02 18.49 -4.16
CA SER A 170 16.99 19.45 -3.62
C SER A 170 16.40 20.86 -3.52
N GLU A 171 16.85 21.61 -2.50
CA GLU A 171 16.50 23.02 -2.34
C GLU A 171 16.84 23.79 -3.62
N TYR A 172 15.85 24.47 -4.21
CA TYR A 172 16.16 25.46 -5.24
C TYR A 172 16.88 26.64 -4.57
N ARG A 173 18.20 26.68 -4.70
CA ARG A 173 19.01 27.84 -4.33
C ARG A 173 19.22 28.69 -5.58
N GLY A 174 18.37 29.70 -5.75
CA GLY A 174 18.70 30.81 -6.62
C GLY A 174 19.97 31.50 -6.12
N TYR A 175 20.79 32.04 -7.02
CA TYR A 175 21.94 32.86 -6.64
C TYR A 175 21.44 34.06 -5.80
N GLY A 176 21.61 33.98 -4.47
CA GLY A 176 21.42 35.10 -3.55
C GLY A 176 20.13 35.15 -2.69
N GLU A 177 19.27 34.13 -2.67
CA GLU A 177 18.01 34.15 -1.89
C GLU A 177 17.86 32.96 -0.92
N GLU A 178 17.13 33.16 0.18
CA GLU A 178 16.73 32.09 1.12
C GLU A 178 15.89 31.04 0.38
N ALA A 179 16.31 29.78 0.46
CA ALA A 179 15.62 28.66 -0.18
C ALA A 179 14.19 28.50 0.36
N ILE A 180 13.22 28.24 -0.52
CA ILE A 180 11.95 27.65 -0.07
C ILE A 180 12.24 26.20 0.33
N THR A 181 12.23 25.96 1.63
CA THR A 181 12.72 24.72 2.28
C THR A 181 11.60 23.77 2.73
N ASP A 182 10.32 24.10 2.54
CA ASP A 182 9.20 23.34 3.14
C ASP A 182 8.58 22.29 2.20
N LEU A 183 9.40 21.38 1.69
CA LEU A 183 8.95 20.24 0.88
C LEU A 183 8.00 19.32 1.67
N VAL A 184 8.19 19.21 2.98
CA VAL A 184 7.32 18.42 3.86
C VAL A 184 5.92 19.03 3.93
N GLY A 185 5.81 20.36 4.14
CA GLY A 185 4.52 21.05 4.12
C GLY A 185 3.82 20.98 2.76
N ILE A 186 4.57 21.09 1.65
CA ILE A 186 4.03 20.88 0.29
C ILE A 186 3.48 19.46 0.15
N SER A 187 4.26 18.45 0.54
CA SER A 187 3.82 17.06 0.51
C SER A 187 2.59 16.81 1.38
N ASN A 188 2.50 17.45 2.55
CA ASN A 188 1.34 17.34 3.43
C ASN A 188 0.09 17.92 2.78
N ILE A 189 0.18 19.07 2.11
CA ILE A 189 -0.92 19.66 1.33
C ILE A 189 -1.35 18.72 0.19
N VAL A 190 -0.40 18.19 -0.60
CA VAL A 190 -0.73 17.28 -1.71
C VAL A 190 -1.39 16.01 -1.17
N HIS A 191 -0.85 15.42 -0.10
CA HIS A 191 -1.44 14.25 0.55
C HIS A 191 -2.86 14.54 1.09
N TRP A 192 -3.10 15.71 1.67
CA TRP A 192 -4.43 16.12 2.13
C TRP A 192 -5.43 16.20 0.98
N MET A 193 -5.07 16.88 -0.12
CA MET A 193 -5.93 16.94 -1.31
C MET A 193 -6.20 15.55 -1.89
N ALA A 194 -5.16 14.71 -1.98
CA ALA A 194 -5.22 13.32 -2.40
C ALA A 194 -6.17 12.47 -1.54
N THR A 195 -6.08 12.59 -0.21
CA THR A 195 -6.96 11.86 0.73
C THR A 195 -8.42 12.26 0.52
N ILE A 196 -8.68 13.54 0.21
CA ILE A 196 -10.03 13.98 -0.16
C ILE A 196 -10.46 13.33 -1.47
N GLN A 197 -9.66 13.37 -2.54
CA GLN A 197 -10.02 12.73 -3.83
C GLN A 197 -10.35 11.24 -3.65
N PHE A 198 -9.52 10.52 -2.87
CA PHE A 198 -9.73 9.12 -2.57
C PHE A 198 -11.04 8.87 -1.82
N SER A 199 -11.37 9.71 -0.84
CA SER A 199 -12.67 9.63 -0.14
C SER A 199 -13.88 9.89 -1.04
N LEU A 200 -13.68 10.53 -2.20
CA LEU A 200 -14.69 10.73 -3.23
C LEU A 200 -14.73 9.58 -4.26
N GLY A 201 -13.91 8.55 -4.11
CA GLY A 201 -13.83 7.39 -5.01
C GLY A 201 -12.95 7.60 -6.24
N ILE A 202 -12.08 8.62 -6.25
CA ILE A 202 -11.18 8.88 -7.38
C ILE A 202 -9.85 8.12 -7.16
N PRO A 203 -9.48 7.18 -8.04
CA PRO A 203 -8.25 6.40 -7.90
C PRO A 203 -7.02 7.26 -8.18
N MET A 204 -5.96 7.03 -7.42
CA MET A 204 -4.77 7.85 -7.46
C MET A 204 -3.72 7.42 -8.49
N GLY A 205 -3.79 6.21 -9.04
CA GLY A 205 -2.86 5.76 -10.09
C GLY A 205 -1.47 5.37 -9.56
N PHE A 206 -1.29 5.23 -8.25
CA PHE A 206 -0.09 4.68 -7.62
C PHE A 206 -0.47 3.87 -6.38
N GLU A 207 0.39 2.94 -5.99
CA GLU A 207 0.04 1.87 -5.06
C GLU A 207 -0.12 2.36 -3.62
N LYS A 208 0.84 3.11 -3.07
CA LYS A 208 0.86 3.44 -1.65
C LYS A 208 1.61 4.73 -1.35
N TRP A 209 1.07 5.54 -0.43
CA TRP A 209 1.75 6.69 0.14
C TRP A 209 2.12 6.41 1.60
N ASP A 210 3.19 5.67 1.84
CA ASP A 210 3.73 5.46 3.19
C ASP A 210 4.96 6.35 3.46
N HIS A 211 5.70 6.09 4.55
CA HIS A 211 6.90 6.85 4.90
C HIS A 211 8.06 6.72 3.90
N HIS A 212 8.03 5.77 2.97
CA HIS A 212 9.03 5.62 1.91
C HIS A 212 8.61 6.31 0.61
N PHE A 213 7.41 6.91 0.56
CA PHE A 213 6.95 7.59 -0.67
C PHE A 213 7.84 8.77 -1.05
N LEU A 214 8.36 9.49 -0.04
CA LEU A 214 9.36 10.52 -0.24
C LEU A 214 10.74 10.01 0.17
N PRO A 215 11.83 10.50 -0.46
CA PRO A 215 13.18 10.21 -0.03
C PRO A 215 13.38 10.55 1.46
N THR A 216 14.12 9.69 2.17
CA THR A 216 14.37 9.85 3.61
C THR A 216 15.02 11.20 3.91
N GLU A 217 15.86 11.72 3.01
CA GLU A 217 16.55 13.01 3.13
C GLU A 217 15.57 14.18 3.28
N VAL A 218 14.37 14.07 2.70
CA VAL A 218 13.32 15.10 2.74
C VAL A 218 12.56 15.06 4.07
N THR A 219 12.23 13.87 4.55
CA THR A 219 11.33 13.68 5.71
C THR A 219 12.08 13.60 7.04
N LEU A 220 13.32 13.10 7.04
CA LEU A 220 14.09 12.76 8.24
C LEU A 220 14.23 13.92 9.23
N ALA A 221 14.58 15.11 8.76
CA ALA A 221 14.73 16.27 9.64
C ALA A 221 13.42 16.65 10.34
N SER A 222 12.28 16.51 9.65
CA SER A 222 10.97 16.74 10.24
C SER A 222 10.60 15.66 11.25
N SER A 223 10.84 14.39 10.91
CA SER A 223 10.60 13.25 11.80
C SER A 223 11.46 13.31 13.07
N ILE A 224 12.74 13.71 12.98
CA ILE A 224 13.62 13.92 14.15
C ILE A 224 13.05 15.01 15.07
N ARG A 225 12.63 16.16 14.52
CA ARG A 225 12.00 17.21 15.33
C ARG A 225 10.71 16.72 16.01
N GLY A 226 9.89 15.94 15.30
CA GLY A 226 8.71 15.29 15.87
C GLY A 226 9.07 14.36 17.03
N LEU A 227 10.13 13.56 16.87
CA LEU A 227 10.63 12.65 17.90
C LEU A 227 11.17 13.39 19.15
N GLU A 228 11.91 14.48 18.96
CA GLU A 228 12.39 15.34 20.05
C GLU A 228 11.21 15.92 20.84
N LYS A 229 10.22 16.49 20.16
CA LYS A 229 8.99 17.01 20.78
C LYS A 229 8.22 15.90 21.52
N ALA A 230 8.14 14.70 20.95
CA ALA A 230 7.48 13.56 21.56
C ALA A 230 8.08 13.17 22.93
N SER A 231 9.37 13.42 23.15
CA SER A 231 10.04 13.13 24.42
C SER A 231 9.55 13.97 25.61
N HIS A 232 8.91 15.11 25.32
CA HIS A 232 8.37 16.05 26.31
C HIS A 232 6.87 15.88 26.56
N LEU A 233 6.18 15.02 25.82
CA LEU A 233 4.76 14.76 26.02
C LEU A 233 4.51 14.00 27.33
N THR A 234 3.40 14.31 28.00
CA THR A 234 2.94 13.61 29.22
C THR A 234 2.06 12.40 28.90
N ILE A 235 2.23 11.82 27.70
CA ILE A 235 1.47 10.70 27.17
C ILE A 235 2.30 9.42 27.29
N CYS A 236 1.62 8.28 27.50
CA CYS A 236 2.28 6.99 27.52
C CYS A 236 3.01 6.71 26.18
N LYS A 237 4.32 6.46 26.24
CA LYS A 237 5.14 6.19 25.04
C LYS A 237 4.56 5.04 24.19
N ALA A 238 4.15 3.95 24.81
CA ALA A 238 3.57 2.82 24.10
C ALA A 238 2.29 3.21 23.32
N GLN A 239 1.43 4.05 23.90
CA GLN A 239 0.20 4.49 23.24
C GLN A 239 0.49 5.43 22.08
N LEU A 240 1.43 6.36 22.23
CA LEU A 240 1.86 7.20 21.11
C LEU A 240 2.35 6.36 19.93
N TRP A 241 3.25 5.41 20.19
CA TRP A 241 3.83 4.57 19.14
C TRP A 241 2.82 3.60 18.52
N ASN A 242 1.81 3.16 19.29
CA ASN A 242 0.67 2.43 18.72
C ASN A 242 -0.12 3.25 17.71
N VAL A 243 -0.32 4.56 17.94
CA VAL A 243 -0.97 5.45 16.97
C VAL A 243 -0.10 5.67 15.74
N VAL A 244 1.16 6.03 15.97
CA VAL A 244 2.11 6.35 14.88
C VAL A 244 2.33 5.14 13.97
N SER A 245 2.46 3.94 14.53
CA SER A 245 2.71 2.71 13.73
C SER A 245 1.52 2.28 12.88
N LEU A 246 0.31 2.78 13.19
CA LEU A 246 -0.92 2.49 12.45
C LEU A 246 -1.34 3.67 11.55
N ALA A 247 -0.56 4.75 11.52
CA ALA A 247 -0.75 5.87 10.61
C ALA A 247 -0.34 5.50 9.19
N ASP A 248 -1.08 5.98 8.18
CA ASP A 248 -0.85 5.62 6.78
C ASP A 248 0.60 5.92 6.36
N ARG A 249 1.17 7.04 6.83
CA ARG A 249 2.54 7.49 6.54
C ARG A 249 3.53 7.29 7.69
N THR A 250 3.14 6.51 8.71
CA THR A 250 3.94 6.16 9.90
C THR A 250 4.77 7.33 10.47
N LEU A 251 6.09 7.31 10.29
CA LEU A 251 7.05 8.31 10.80
C LEU A 251 6.87 9.71 10.19
N THR A 252 6.25 9.81 9.03
CA THR A 252 5.97 11.11 8.38
C THR A 252 4.77 11.81 9.01
N ASP A 253 3.83 11.05 9.59
CA ASP A 253 2.68 11.60 10.33
C ASP A 253 3.05 11.95 11.80
N LEU A 254 4.21 11.53 12.30
CA LEU A 254 4.64 11.76 13.69
C LEU A 254 4.61 13.26 14.08
N PRO A 255 5.17 14.21 13.29
CA PRO A 255 5.14 15.62 13.66
C PRO A 255 3.72 16.18 13.80
N ASP A 256 2.83 15.84 12.88
CA ASP A 256 1.43 16.31 12.88
C ASP A 256 0.67 15.76 14.10
N ILE A 257 0.91 14.49 14.47
CA ILE A 257 0.33 13.88 15.67
C ILE A 257 0.86 14.59 16.93
N VAL A 258 2.17 14.77 17.03
CA VAL A 258 2.82 15.36 18.22
C VAL A 258 2.43 16.82 18.42
N ASP A 259 2.31 17.60 17.34
CA ASP A 259 1.91 19.01 17.44
C ASP A 259 0.49 19.15 18.00
N VAL A 260 -0.47 18.32 17.55
CA VAL A 260 -1.84 18.30 18.11
C VAL A 260 -1.84 17.91 19.59
N LEU A 261 -1.02 16.92 19.98
CA LEU A 261 -0.93 16.48 21.37
C LEU A 261 -0.28 17.54 22.28
N ASN A 262 0.71 18.27 21.77
CA ASN A 262 1.38 19.33 22.51
C ASN A 262 0.47 20.57 22.68
N GLU A 263 -0.36 20.87 21.67
CA GLU A 263 -1.39 21.91 21.76
C GLU A 263 -2.52 21.50 22.74
N SER A 264 -2.89 20.22 22.74
CA SER A 264 -3.93 19.67 23.61
C SER A 264 -3.41 19.30 25.01
N LYS A 265 -3.28 20.31 25.87
CA LYS A 265 -2.84 20.14 27.29
C LYS A 265 -3.74 19.21 28.13
N VAL A 266 -4.89 18.79 27.61
CA VAL A 266 -5.88 17.95 28.30
C VAL A 266 -5.59 16.45 28.09
N LEU A 267 -4.89 16.08 27.02
CA LEU A 267 -4.56 14.69 26.71
C LEU A 267 -3.26 14.29 27.40
N THR A 268 -3.37 13.72 28.60
CA THR A 268 -2.21 13.35 29.42
C THR A 268 -2.46 12.06 30.21
N HIS A 269 -1.47 11.18 30.26
CA HIS A 269 -1.51 9.95 31.07
C HIS A 269 -0.70 10.08 32.36
N ASP A 270 0.20 11.06 32.46
CA ASP A 270 1.12 11.19 33.61
C ASP A 270 0.54 11.99 34.77
N HIS A 271 -0.72 11.76 35.16
CA HIS A 271 -1.29 12.40 36.35
C HIS A 271 -0.62 11.94 37.65
N ASP A 272 -0.15 10.68 37.70
CA ASP A 272 0.38 10.06 38.93
C ASP A 272 1.85 9.60 38.80
N GLY A 273 2.56 9.95 37.73
CA GLY A 273 3.93 9.47 37.49
C GLY A 273 4.03 8.02 36.97
N ARG A 274 2.92 7.29 36.87
CA ARG A 274 2.88 5.84 36.61
C ARG A 274 3.32 5.44 35.19
N HIS A 275 3.23 6.37 34.23
CA HIS A 275 3.61 6.10 32.84
C HIS A 275 5.07 6.46 32.50
N ARG A 276 5.83 7.03 33.44
CA ARG A 276 7.23 7.46 33.24
C ARG A 276 8.18 6.36 32.81
N HIS A 277 7.92 5.11 33.22
CA HIS A 277 8.74 3.94 32.91
C HIS A 277 8.22 3.11 31.73
N CYS A 278 7.19 3.58 31.02
CA CYS A 278 6.72 2.90 29.81
C CYS A 278 7.72 3.07 28.66
N THR A 279 7.87 2.04 27.84
CA THR A 279 8.70 2.07 26.63
C THR A 279 7.81 2.18 25.39
N PRO A 280 8.36 2.50 24.20
CA PRO A 280 7.62 2.44 22.94
C PRO A 280 6.91 1.11 22.69
N SER A 281 7.48 0.00 23.18
CA SER A 281 6.96 -1.36 22.96
C SER A 281 6.06 -1.88 24.09
N ARG A 282 6.04 -1.24 25.27
CA ARG A 282 5.34 -1.79 26.43
C ARG A 282 4.84 -0.73 27.41
N CYS A 283 3.52 -0.76 27.66
CA CYS A 283 2.88 -0.03 28.74
C CYS A 283 2.84 -0.89 30.01
N GLN A 284 3.52 -0.47 31.09
CA GLN A 284 3.55 -1.23 32.34
C GLN A 284 2.20 -1.19 33.09
N VAL A 285 1.47 -0.09 32.98
CA VAL A 285 0.18 0.11 33.67
C VAL A 285 -0.90 -0.80 33.09
N ASN A 286 -1.00 -0.89 31.77
CA ASN A 286 -2.03 -1.71 31.11
C ASN A 286 -1.75 -3.22 31.25
N SER A 287 -0.50 -3.60 31.54
CA SER A 287 -0.11 -4.99 31.83
C SER A 287 -0.29 -5.41 33.29
N MET A 288 -0.78 -4.54 34.19
CA MET A 288 -0.96 -4.90 35.59
C MET A 288 -2.14 -5.87 35.79
N ASN A 289 -1.97 -6.84 36.69
CA ASN A 289 -3.03 -7.77 37.05
C ASN A 289 -4.14 -7.04 37.83
N THR A 290 -5.31 -6.97 37.22
CA THR A 290 -6.48 -6.21 37.70
C THR A 290 -7.28 -6.94 38.78
N ALA A 291 -6.99 -8.22 39.04
CA ALA A 291 -7.71 -9.05 40.02
C ALA A 291 -7.61 -8.54 41.48
N ARG A 292 -6.74 -7.57 41.76
CA ARG A 292 -6.50 -7.02 43.10
C ARG A 292 -6.98 -5.58 43.27
N VAL A 293 -7.60 -4.98 42.25
CA VAL A 293 -8.11 -3.61 42.32
C VAL A 293 -9.47 -3.60 43.03
N GLY A 294 -9.60 -2.80 44.09
CA GLY A 294 -10.89 -2.62 44.79
C GLY A 294 -11.94 -1.94 43.91
N GLN A 295 -13.21 -2.10 44.24
CA GLN A 295 -14.27 -1.47 43.46
C GLN A 295 -14.26 0.06 43.59
N ILE A 296 -14.45 0.77 42.48
CA ILE A 296 -14.54 2.23 42.48
C ILE A 296 -15.87 2.67 43.09
N HIS A 297 -15.80 3.68 43.95
CA HIS A 297 -16.98 4.33 44.51
C HIS A 297 -17.29 5.62 43.75
N LYS A 298 -18.56 5.81 43.41
CA LYS A 298 -19.10 7.07 42.87
C LYS A 298 -19.70 7.97 43.97
N CYS A 299 -19.91 7.43 45.18
CA CYS A 299 -20.35 8.19 46.34
C CYS A 299 -19.19 8.90 47.05
N SER A 300 -19.51 9.95 47.81
CA SER A 300 -18.52 10.75 48.56
C SER A 300 -17.90 10.03 49.76
N ASP A 301 -18.60 9.02 50.31
CA ASP A 301 -18.15 8.25 51.48
C ASP A 301 -18.19 6.74 51.17
N PRO A 302 -17.05 6.13 50.80
CA PRO A 302 -16.96 4.69 50.53
C PRO A 302 -17.30 3.82 51.74
N THR A 303 -17.02 4.28 52.97
CA THR A 303 -17.15 3.47 54.19
C THR A 303 -18.60 3.15 54.53
N LYS A 304 -19.54 3.98 54.06
CA LYS A 304 -20.99 3.81 54.25
C LYS A 304 -21.68 3.13 53.08
N CYS A 305 -20.95 2.83 52.00
CA CYS A 305 -21.54 2.26 50.80
C CYS A 305 -21.70 0.75 50.95
N THR A 306 -22.95 0.28 51.02
CA THR A 306 -23.26 -1.14 51.17
C THR A 306 -23.03 -1.91 49.87
N LEU A 307 -22.69 -3.19 49.99
CA LEU A 307 -22.61 -4.13 48.88
C LEU A 307 -23.98 -4.76 48.60
N HIS A 308 -24.30 -4.91 47.33
CA HIS A 308 -25.48 -5.64 46.87
C HIS A 308 -25.05 -7.00 46.30
N LYS A 309 -25.80 -8.06 46.61
CA LYS A 309 -25.51 -9.43 46.18
C LYS A 309 -26.51 -9.88 45.12
N PHE A 310 -25.98 -10.36 43.99
CA PHE A 310 -26.73 -10.98 42.89
C PHE A 310 -26.73 -12.51 43.06
N GLU A 311 -27.84 -13.14 42.71
CA GLU A 311 -27.98 -14.59 42.80
C GLU A 311 -27.37 -15.26 41.56
N LEU A 312 -26.35 -16.11 41.75
CA LEU A 312 -25.58 -16.68 40.64
C LEU A 312 -26.22 -17.94 40.03
N THR A 313 -27.12 -18.60 40.74
CA THR A 313 -27.84 -19.81 40.28
C THR A 313 -28.72 -19.53 39.06
N ILE A 314 -29.40 -18.38 39.06
CA ILE A 314 -30.22 -17.93 37.93
C ILE A 314 -29.36 -17.57 36.72
N LEU A 315 -28.15 -17.03 36.93
CA LEU A 315 -27.20 -16.73 35.87
C LEU A 315 -26.68 -18.00 35.19
N LEU A 316 -26.29 -19.01 35.98
CA LEU A 316 -25.84 -20.30 35.45
C LEU A 316 -26.92 -20.96 34.59
N SER A 317 -28.16 -20.96 35.09
CA SER A 317 -29.31 -21.52 34.37
C SER A 317 -29.57 -20.77 33.06
N ALA A 318 -29.45 -19.44 33.06
CA ALA A 318 -29.66 -18.63 31.88
C ALA A 318 -28.59 -18.85 30.80
N VAL A 319 -27.31 -18.95 31.19
CA VAL A 319 -26.21 -19.25 30.24
C VAL A 319 -26.42 -20.62 29.60
N MET A 320 -26.78 -21.64 30.38
CA MET A 320 -27.02 -22.99 29.87
C MET A 320 -28.24 -23.09 28.95
N GLN A 321 -29.25 -22.23 29.18
CA GLN A 321 -30.47 -22.15 28.36
C GLN A 321 -30.38 -21.11 27.24
N GLU A 322 -29.21 -20.50 27.03
CA GLU A 322 -28.98 -19.47 26.01
C GLU A 322 -29.93 -18.26 26.11
N LYS A 323 -30.28 -17.88 27.34
CA LYS A 323 -31.09 -16.70 27.64
C LYS A 323 -30.22 -15.49 27.93
N SER A 324 -30.82 -14.30 27.87
CA SER A 324 -30.15 -13.04 28.21
C SER A 324 -29.57 -13.07 29.63
N THR A 325 -28.35 -12.56 29.77
CA THR A 325 -27.64 -12.40 31.05
C THR A 325 -27.54 -10.94 31.51
N ALA A 326 -28.30 -10.04 30.87
CA ALA A 326 -28.43 -8.65 31.30
C ALA A 326 -29.30 -8.53 32.56
N TRP A 327 -28.95 -7.62 33.46
CA TRP A 327 -29.61 -7.47 34.76
C TRP A 327 -30.45 -6.20 34.83
N LEU A 328 -31.65 -6.30 35.43
CA LEU A 328 -32.40 -5.12 35.84
C LEU A 328 -31.85 -4.63 37.18
N LEU A 329 -31.14 -3.50 37.14
CA LEU A 329 -30.43 -2.96 38.32
C LEU A 329 -31.33 -2.12 39.25
N ASP A 330 -32.53 -1.74 38.81
CA ASP A 330 -33.43 -0.81 39.50
C ASP A 330 -34.45 -1.49 40.44
N ILE A 331 -34.46 -2.83 40.51
CA ILE A 331 -35.46 -3.57 41.28
C ILE A 331 -34.89 -4.01 42.64
N THR A 332 -35.73 -3.99 43.68
CA THR A 332 -35.44 -4.50 45.04
C THR A 332 -35.00 -5.97 45.06
N GLN A 333 -35.34 -6.74 44.02
CA GLN A 333 -34.80 -8.07 43.73
C GLN A 333 -34.24 -8.10 42.30
N PRO A 334 -32.93 -8.32 42.11
CA PRO A 334 -32.33 -8.44 40.79
C PRO A 334 -32.93 -9.59 40.00
N ARG A 335 -33.35 -9.33 38.77
CA ARG A 335 -33.72 -10.36 37.80
C ARG A 335 -33.01 -10.14 36.48
N LEU A 336 -32.93 -11.21 35.69
CA LEU A 336 -32.45 -11.13 34.32
C LEU A 336 -33.50 -10.51 33.40
N ALA A 337 -33.03 -9.84 32.36
CA ALA A 337 -33.84 -9.23 31.33
C ALA A 337 -34.52 -10.31 30.46
N ALA A 338 -35.77 -10.07 30.09
CA ALA A 338 -36.44 -10.84 29.05
C ALA A 338 -35.89 -10.45 27.67
N ALA A 339 -36.08 -11.31 26.67
CA ALA A 339 -35.55 -11.08 25.32
C ALA A 339 -36.08 -9.80 24.64
N SER A 340 -37.28 -9.33 25.01
CA SER A 340 -37.88 -8.10 24.49
C SER A 340 -37.46 -6.83 25.23
N GLU A 341 -36.72 -6.96 26.34
CA GLU A 341 -36.36 -5.82 27.20
C GLU A 341 -35.04 -5.20 26.73
N LYS A 342 -35.06 -3.89 26.49
CA LYS A 342 -33.87 -3.14 26.04
C LYS A 342 -32.86 -2.97 27.18
N TYR A 343 -31.60 -3.24 26.86
CA TYR A 343 -30.48 -3.09 27.78
C TYR A 343 -29.32 -2.35 27.14
N ILE A 344 -28.50 -1.72 28.00
CA ILE A 344 -27.18 -1.23 27.63
C ILE A 344 -26.11 -2.27 27.98
N ALA A 345 -25.07 -2.41 27.15
CA ALA A 345 -23.88 -3.18 27.49
C ALA A 345 -22.77 -2.23 27.99
N ILE A 346 -22.17 -2.53 29.13
CA ILE A 346 -21.07 -1.73 29.67
C ILE A 346 -19.74 -2.29 29.17
N SER A 347 -19.04 -1.50 28.38
CA SER A 347 -17.67 -1.77 27.92
C SER A 347 -16.72 -0.92 28.76
N HIS A 348 -16.07 -1.54 29.76
CA HIS A 348 -15.28 -0.82 30.77
C HIS A 348 -13.85 -1.31 30.91
N VAL A 349 -13.06 -0.59 31.71
CA VAL A 349 -11.69 -0.95 32.06
C VAL A 349 -11.62 -1.53 33.48
N TRP A 350 -11.30 -2.82 33.62
CA TRP A 350 -11.25 -3.49 34.93
C TRP A 350 -10.25 -2.85 35.92
N SER A 351 -9.14 -2.32 35.43
CA SER A 351 -8.14 -1.63 36.27
C SER A 351 -8.66 -0.34 36.90
N ASP A 352 -9.82 0.15 36.47
CA ASP A 352 -10.46 1.35 37.02
C ASP A 352 -11.31 1.02 38.25
N GLY A 353 -11.37 -0.26 38.66
CA GLY A 353 -12.18 -0.71 39.78
C GLY A 353 -13.65 -0.97 39.42
N THR A 354 -13.98 -1.11 38.13
CA THR A 354 -15.33 -1.50 37.69
C THR A 354 -15.51 -3.02 37.57
N GLY A 355 -14.52 -3.81 38.01
CA GLY A 355 -14.61 -5.26 38.10
C GLY A 355 -15.16 -5.75 39.45
N VAL A 356 -15.13 -7.07 39.67
CA VAL A 356 -15.57 -7.70 40.94
C VAL A 356 -14.69 -7.25 42.12
N GLY A 357 -13.40 -7.04 41.88
CA GLY A 357 -12.43 -6.67 42.92
C GLY A 357 -12.30 -7.72 44.03
N LEU A 358 -11.97 -7.25 45.25
CA LEU A 358 -11.76 -8.11 46.43
C LEU A 358 -13.07 -8.60 47.09
N GLU A 359 -14.22 -8.10 46.65
CA GLU A 359 -15.50 -8.27 47.35
C GLU A 359 -16.20 -9.61 47.08
N GLY A 360 -15.68 -10.41 46.15
CA GLY A 360 -16.22 -11.71 45.74
C GLY A 360 -17.30 -11.60 44.65
N HIS A 361 -17.40 -12.63 43.80
CA HIS A 361 -18.26 -12.61 42.61
C HIS A 361 -19.74 -12.46 42.95
N GLY A 362 -20.46 -11.73 42.09
CA GLY A 362 -21.86 -11.36 42.30
C GLY A 362 -22.09 -10.29 43.36
N ARG A 363 -21.05 -9.62 43.87
CA ARG A 363 -21.18 -8.50 44.81
C ARG A 363 -20.65 -7.21 44.23
N VAL A 364 -21.45 -6.15 44.29
CA VAL A 364 -21.09 -4.82 43.78
C VAL A 364 -21.55 -3.73 44.72
N ASN A 365 -20.77 -2.66 44.84
CA ASN A 365 -21.13 -1.53 45.67
C ASN A 365 -22.38 -0.81 45.10
N ASN A 366 -23.22 -0.30 46.00
CA ASN A 366 -24.51 0.28 45.61
C ASN A 366 -24.39 1.55 44.77
N CYS A 367 -23.34 2.36 44.99
CA CYS A 367 -23.18 3.60 44.25
C CYS A 367 -22.82 3.38 42.77
N LEU A 368 -21.98 2.39 42.46
CA LEU A 368 -21.65 2.00 41.10
C LEU A 368 -22.84 1.34 40.39
N ARG A 369 -23.59 0.48 41.11
CA ARG A 369 -24.87 -0.06 40.61
C ARG A 369 -25.86 1.05 40.24
N ALA A 370 -26.07 2.00 41.14
CA ALA A 370 -26.97 3.13 40.91
C ALA A 370 -26.50 4.01 39.74
N TYR A 371 -25.19 4.19 39.61
CA TYR A 371 -24.59 4.92 38.49
C TYR A 371 -24.91 4.29 37.13
N PHE A 372 -24.68 2.98 36.95
CA PHE A 372 -25.03 2.30 35.71
C PHE A 372 -26.53 2.21 35.46
N SER A 373 -27.34 2.04 36.52
CA SER A 373 -28.81 2.09 36.41
C SER A 373 -29.30 3.44 35.86
N LYS A 374 -28.78 4.56 36.40
CA LYS A 374 -29.11 5.91 35.93
C LYS A 374 -28.68 6.13 34.47
N LEU A 375 -27.54 5.56 34.06
CA LEU A 375 -27.11 5.62 32.65
C LEU A 375 -28.05 4.88 31.72
N ALA A 376 -28.49 3.68 32.10
CA ALA A 376 -29.48 2.92 31.33
C ALA A 376 -30.77 3.72 31.15
N GLN A 377 -31.30 4.29 32.23
CA GLN A 377 -32.51 5.12 32.20
C GLN A 377 -32.36 6.34 31.29
N ARG A 378 -31.22 7.07 31.36
CA ARG A 378 -30.92 8.21 30.48
C ARG A 378 -30.87 7.83 29.00
N LEU A 379 -30.55 6.58 28.70
CA LEU A 379 -30.50 6.02 27.35
C LEU A 379 -31.76 5.21 26.99
N GLY A 380 -32.85 5.34 27.75
CA GLY A 380 -34.13 4.67 27.45
C GLY A 380 -34.12 3.15 27.62
N CYS A 381 -33.16 2.61 28.37
CA CYS A 381 -33.02 1.18 28.66
C CYS A 381 -33.38 0.88 30.12
N ILE A 382 -33.82 -0.36 30.39
CA ILE A 382 -34.24 -0.79 31.74
C ILE A 382 -33.29 -1.81 32.38
N ALA A 383 -32.38 -2.37 31.57
CA ALA A 383 -31.42 -3.37 32.01
C ALA A 383 -29.99 -3.01 31.60
N VAL A 384 -29.03 -3.64 32.26
CA VAL A 384 -27.60 -3.45 32.06
C VAL A 384 -26.93 -4.82 31.94
N TRP A 385 -26.22 -5.03 30.84
CA TRP A 385 -25.25 -6.11 30.72
C TRP A 385 -23.89 -5.58 31.18
N TRP A 386 -23.33 -6.23 32.21
CA TRP A 386 -22.07 -5.83 32.83
C TRP A 386 -21.29 -7.12 33.09
N ASP A 387 -20.20 -7.35 32.35
CA ASP A 387 -19.44 -8.62 32.34
C ASP A 387 -19.15 -9.19 33.74
N THR A 388 -18.91 -8.29 34.70
CA THR A 388 -18.63 -8.51 36.11
C THR A 388 -19.77 -9.23 36.85
N LEU A 389 -21.02 -8.97 36.43
CA LEU A 389 -22.23 -9.59 36.95
C LEU A 389 -22.85 -10.62 35.98
N SER A 390 -22.59 -10.48 34.69
CA SER A 390 -23.26 -11.23 33.62
C SER A 390 -22.47 -12.45 33.12
N ILE A 391 -21.22 -12.63 33.57
CA ILE A 391 -20.40 -13.82 33.26
C ILE A 391 -20.19 -14.66 34.52
N PRO A 392 -20.58 -15.96 34.52
CA PRO A 392 -20.40 -16.83 35.68
C PRO A 392 -18.92 -17.22 35.92
N LEU A 393 -18.63 -17.72 37.13
CA LEU A 393 -17.30 -18.23 37.50
C LEU A 393 -17.06 -19.69 37.13
N ASP A 394 -18.12 -20.50 37.02
CA ASP A 394 -17.99 -21.91 36.63
C ASP A 394 -17.29 -22.03 35.28
N ASP A 395 -16.23 -22.83 35.18
CA ASP A 395 -15.38 -22.86 33.98
C ASP A 395 -16.15 -23.21 32.71
N ARG A 396 -17.08 -24.17 32.78
CA ARG A 396 -17.89 -24.58 31.63
C ARG A 396 -18.85 -23.47 31.21
N ALA A 397 -19.59 -22.91 32.17
CA ALA A 397 -20.53 -21.82 31.91
C ALA A 397 -19.81 -20.54 31.46
N ARG A 398 -18.64 -20.24 32.02
CA ARG A 398 -17.80 -19.11 31.65
C ARG A 398 -17.33 -19.23 30.21
N ASN A 399 -16.82 -20.40 29.81
CA ASN A 399 -16.39 -20.63 28.44
C ASN A 399 -17.57 -20.52 27.46
N GLN A 400 -18.75 -21.03 27.82
CA GLN A 400 -19.96 -20.87 27.01
C GLN A 400 -20.38 -19.39 26.89
N ALA A 401 -20.34 -18.64 27.99
CA ALA A 401 -20.64 -17.21 27.99
C ALA A 401 -19.64 -16.40 27.16
N LEU A 402 -18.34 -16.72 27.23
CA LEU A 402 -17.29 -16.06 26.45
C LEU A 402 -17.43 -16.34 24.95
N ARG A 403 -17.78 -17.57 24.55
CA ARG A 403 -18.05 -17.91 23.15
C ARG A 403 -19.16 -17.05 22.54
N LYS A 404 -20.15 -16.67 23.35
CA LYS A 404 -21.28 -15.81 22.95
C LYS A 404 -21.15 -14.37 23.43
N MET A 405 -19.94 -13.94 23.82
CA MET A 405 -19.75 -12.59 24.35
C MET A 405 -20.14 -11.53 23.32
N HIS A 406 -19.81 -11.76 22.05
CA HIS A 406 -20.15 -10.87 20.93
C HIS A 406 -21.67 -10.65 20.78
N ASP A 407 -22.49 -11.67 21.04
CA ASP A 407 -23.95 -11.57 20.94
C ASP A 407 -24.52 -10.54 21.92
N ASN A 408 -23.95 -10.42 23.13
CA ASN A 408 -24.45 -9.46 24.12
C ASN A 408 -24.20 -8.01 23.69
N TYR A 409 -23.14 -7.74 22.93
CA TYR A 409 -22.89 -6.41 22.39
C TYR A 409 -23.69 -6.15 21.10
N ALA A 410 -23.88 -7.19 20.28
CA ALA A 410 -24.68 -7.11 19.05
C ALA A 410 -26.18 -6.90 19.31
N HIS A 411 -26.72 -7.45 20.42
CA HIS A 411 -28.12 -7.30 20.79
C HIS A 411 -28.40 -6.16 21.79
N ALA A 412 -27.36 -5.51 22.32
CA ALA A 412 -27.54 -4.33 23.16
C ALA A 412 -28.13 -3.17 22.33
N GLU A 413 -29.01 -2.37 22.95
CA GLU A 413 -29.50 -1.15 22.32
C GLU A 413 -28.33 -0.16 22.14
N HIS A 414 -27.52 -0.02 23.19
CA HIS A 414 -26.34 0.83 23.21
C HIS A 414 -25.20 0.14 23.97
N THR A 415 -23.99 0.25 23.45
CA THR A 415 -22.77 -0.06 24.21
C THR A 415 -22.21 1.22 24.82
N VAL A 416 -21.98 1.24 26.12
CA VAL A 416 -21.50 2.40 26.86
C VAL A 416 -20.03 2.19 27.22
N VAL A 417 -19.17 3.05 26.68
CA VAL A 417 -17.73 3.07 26.97
C VAL A 417 -17.46 3.81 28.26
N HIS A 418 -16.95 3.10 29.26
CA HIS A 418 -16.58 3.65 30.55
C HIS A 418 -15.09 3.49 30.83
N ASP A 419 -14.36 4.60 30.71
CA ASP A 419 -12.92 4.70 31.00
C ASP A 419 -12.66 5.93 31.88
N THR A 420 -11.95 5.76 33.00
CA THR A 420 -11.61 6.86 33.92
C THR A 420 -10.73 7.93 33.28
N TYR A 421 -9.89 7.58 32.31
CA TYR A 421 -9.12 8.53 31.50
C TYR A 421 -10.08 9.44 30.72
N LEU A 422 -11.06 8.87 30.01
CA LEU A 422 -12.04 9.66 29.24
C LEU A 422 -12.97 10.48 30.15
N LEU A 423 -13.37 9.94 31.29
CA LEU A 423 -14.15 10.65 32.31
C LEU A 423 -13.37 11.79 33.00
N GLY A 424 -12.04 11.84 32.85
CA GLY A 424 -11.20 12.96 33.27
C GLY A 424 -11.18 14.13 32.28
N ILE A 425 -11.62 13.90 31.04
CA ILE A 425 -11.51 14.83 29.91
C ILE A 425 -12.88 15.46 29.63
N SER A 426 -12.93 16.79 29.61
CA SER A 426 -14.12 17.52 29.14
C SER A 426 -14.21 17.47 27.62
N TYR A 427 -15.41 17.22 27.10
CA TYR A 427 -15.65 17.25 25.66
C TYR A 427 -15.55 18.70 25.14
N ALA A 428 -14.50 19.00 24.39
CA ALA A 428 -14.28 20.33 23.79
C ALA A 428 -14.65 20.34 22.30
N ASP A 429 -14.11 19.37 21.54
CA ASP A 429 -14.34 19.21 20.11
C ASP A 429 -14.26 17.73 19.71
N PRO A 430 -14.86 17.33 18.56
CA PRO A 430 -14.83 15.95 18.07
C PRO A 430 -13.43 15.40 17.84
N GLY A 431 -12.48 16.23 17.37
CA GLY A 431 -11.12 15.80 17.03
C GLY A 431 -10.31 15.40 18.25
N THR A 432 -10.31 16.24 19.29
CA THR A 432 -9.69 15.94 20.59
C THR A 432 -10.37 14.73 21.24
N ALA A 433 -11.70 14.63 21.19
CA ALA A 433 -12.45 13.49 21.73
C ALA A 433 -12.09 12.17 21.02
N CYS A 434 -11.99 12.19 19.68
CA CYS A 434 -11.63 11.03 18.88
C CYS A 434 -10.20 10.56 19.21
N LEU A 435 -9.25 11.50 19.29
CA LEU A 435 -7.87 11.19 19.66
C LEU A 435 -7.75 10.67 21.09
N ALA A 436 -8.54 11.22 22.03
CA ALA A 436 -8.61 10.72 23.40
C ALA A 436 -9.03 9.25 23.46
N ILE A 437 -10.00 8.83 22.65
CA ILE A 437 -10.44 7.43 22.58
C ILE A 437 -9.28 6.54 22.13
N VAL A 438 -8.60 6.88 21.04
CA VAL A 438 -7.50 6.05 20.52
C VAL A 438 -6.34 5.94 21.53
N LEU A 439 -6.10 6.98 22.31
CA LEU A 439 -5.10 7.02 23.38
C LEU A 439 -5.59 6.43 24.72
N SER A 440 -6.86 6.05 24.84
CA SER A 440 -7.42 5.59 26.11
C SER A 440 -6.91 4.19 26.48
N PRO A 441 -6.77 3.88 27.79
CA PRO A 441 -6.59 2.50 28.25
C PRO A 441 -7.63 1.54 27.66
N TRP A 442 -8.89 1.96 27.55
CA TRP A 442 -9.98 1.19 26.97
C TRP A 442 -9.68 0.72 25.54
N PHE A 443 -9.23 1.61 24.65
CA PHE A 443 -8.96 1.25 23.25
C PHE A 443 -7.74 0.33 23.10
N THR A 444 -6.88 0.24 24.13
CA THR A 444 -5.71 -0.63 24.15
C THR A 444 -5.94 -2.02 24.76
N ARG A 445 -7.18 -2.40 25.09
CA ARG A 445 -7.47 -3.76 25.58
C ARG A 445 -7.97 -4.64 24.43
N GLY A 446 -7.63 -5.93 24.48
CA GLY A 446 -8.04 -6.88 23.44
C GLY A 446 -9.57 -7.03 23.37
N TRP A 447 -10.21 -7.39 24.48
CA TRP A 447 -11.65 -7.66 24.52
C TRP A 447 -12.50 -6.48 24.03
N THR A 448 -12.13 -5.24 24.38
CA THR A 448 -12.85 -4.04 23.95
C THR A 448 -12.87 -3.85 22.42
N ALA A 449 -11.94 -4.47 21.67
CA ALA A 449 -12.02 -4.52 20.22
C ALA A 449 -13.27 -5.26 19.73
N LEU A 450 -13.52 -6.44 20.31
CA LEU A 450 -14.69 -7.25 20.00
C LEU A 450 -15.98 -6.53 20.41
N GLU A 451 -15.98 -5.92 21.60
CA GLU A 451 -17.11 -5.15 22.12
C GLU A 451 -17.47 -4.01 21.16
N LEU A 452 -16.48 -3.22 20.74
CA LEU A 452 -16.66 -2.13 19.79
C LEU A 452 -17.10 -2.62 18.41
N ALA A 453 -16.49 -3.70 17.92
CA ALA A 453 -16.78 -4.27 16.61
C ALA A 453 -18.21 -4.79 16.52
N MET A 454 -18.73 -5.39 17.58
CA MET A 454 -20.04 -6.06 17.56
C MET A 454 -21.21 -5.11 17.87
N SER A 455 -20.93 -3.94 18.44
CA SER A 455 -21.94 -2.98 18.86
C SER A 455 -22.66 -2.32 17.68
N ASN A 456 -23.98 -2.13 17.78
CA ASN A 456 -24.71 -1.33 16.78
C ASN A 456 -24.47 0.16 16.99
N THR A 457 -24.68 0.63 18.21
CA THR A 457 -24.48 2.02 18.59
C THR A 457 -23.58 2.11 19.82
N VAL A 458 -22.69 3.10 19.84
CA VAL A 458 -21.68 3.25 20.88
C VAL A 458 -21.77 4.63 21.50
N LYS A 459 -21.89 4.68 22.82
CA LYS A 459 -21.98 5.90 23.62
C LYS A 459 -20.73 6.03 24.46
N VAL A 460 -19.98 7.12 24.26
CA VAL A 460 -18.73 7.39 24.97
C VAL A 460 -18.97 8.36 26.10
N LEU A 461 -18.50 8.02 27.29
CA LEU A 461 -18.63 8.87 28.48
C LEU A 461 -17.42 9.79 28.63
N PHE A 462 -17.69 11.09 28.72
CA PHE A 462 -16.71 12.13 29.03
C PHE A 462 -17.03 12.79 30.39
N LYS A 463 -16.11 13.63 30.86
CA LYS A 463 -16.29 14.39 32.10
C LYS A 463 -17.55 15.26 32.01
N GLY A 464 -18.53 14.97 32.84
CA GLY A 464 -19.75 15.77 32.97
C GLY A 464 -19.69 16.77 34.13
N VAL A 465 -20.86 17.29 34.48
CA VAL A 465 -21.03 18.31 35.54
C VAL A 465 -20.62 17.79 36.92
N ASP A 466 -20.91 16.52 37.20
CA ASP A 466 -20.56 15.83 38.44
C ASP A 466 -20.16 14.37 38.18
N SER A 467 -19.66 13.68 39.21
CA SER A 467 -19.19 12.29 39.10
C SER A 467 -20.29 11.26 38.80
N MET A 468 -21.56 11.64 38.97
CA MET A 468 -22.75 10.79 38.77
C MET A 468 -23.45 11.04 37.44
N THR A 469 -23.08 12.12 36.74
CA THR A 469 -23.77 12.60 35.55
C THR A 469 -22.75 12.94 34.46
N PRO A 470 -22.12 11.92 33.84
CA PRO A 470 -21.17 12.13 32.77
C PRO A 470 -21.86 12.67 31.51
N ASP A 471 -21.07 13.34 30.68
CA ASP A 471 -21.47 13.74 29.34
C ASP A 471 -21.45 12.50 28.44
N ILE A 472 -22.52 12.31 27.68
CA ILE A 472 -22.69 11.15 26.79
C ILE A 472 -22.62 11.64 25.36
N LYS A 473 -21.72 11.07 24.57
CA LYS A 473 -21.55 11.38 23.15
C LYS A 473 -21.70 10.13 22.30
N ASP A 474 -22.39 10.24 21.18
CA ASP A 474 -22.47 9.18 20.20
C ASP A 474 -21.14 9.08 19.44
N LEU A 475 -20.58 7.87 19.35
CA LEU A 475 -19.30 7.67 18.68
C LEU A 475 -19.38 8.05 17.20
N ASP A 476 -20.39 7.55 16.49
CA ASP A 476 -20.47 7.69 15.04
C ASP A 476 -20.98 9.08 14.63
N ALA A 477 -21.93 9.65 15.39
CA ALA A 477 -22.55 10.93 15.05
C ALA A 477 -21.84 12.17 15.63
N ASP A 478 -21.27 12.08 16.85
CA ASP A 478 -20.69 13.25 17.54
C ASP A 478 -19.16 13.30 17.52
N ILE A 479 -18.47 12.19 17.19
CA ILE A 479 -17.01 12.05 17.40
C ILE A 479 -16.27 11.71 16.11
N LEU A 480 -16.70 10.70 15.35
CA LEU A 480 -15.98 10.29 14.14
C LEU A 480 -16.09 11.33 13.02
N ALA A 481 -14.99 11.58 12.32
CA ALA A 481 -14.94 12.53 11.21
C ALA A 481 -15.59 11.97 9.95
N ASP A 482 -16.63 12.59 9.38
CA ASP A 482 -17.29 12.09 8.17
C ASP A 482 -16.40 12.13 6.91
N SER A 483 -15.53 13.14 6.81
CA SER A 483 -14.68 13.35 5.63
C SER A 483 -13.33 13.95 5.99
N PRO A 484 -12.24 13.63 5.25
CA PRO A 484 -10.96 14.32 5.37
C PRO A 484 -11.04 15.81 4.94
N SER A 485 -12.12 16.21 4.28
CA SER A 485 -12.37 17.61 3.87
C SER A 485 -12.96 18.48 4.97
N THR A 486 -13.39 17.89 6.08
CA THR A 486 -14.03 18.59 7.21
C THR A 486 -13.33 18.32 8.55
N SER A 487 -12.22 17.59 8.53
CA SER A 487 -11.49 17.20 9.74
C SER A 487 -9.98 17.38 9.56
N SER A 488 -9.28 17.61 10.67
CA SER A 488 -7.81 17.64 10.66
C SER A 488 -7.24 16.25 10.36
N ARG A 489 -5.98 16.17 9.91
CA ARG A 489 -5.30 14.90 9.62
C ARG A 489 -5.35 13.92 10.79
N THR A 490 -5.07 14.40 12.01
CA THR A 490 -5.06 13.57 13.21
C THR A 490 -6.45 13.08 13.60
N HIS A 491 -7.49 13.90 13.42
CA HIS A 491 -8.88 13.49 13.65
C HIS A 491 -9.33 12.45 12.62
N TRP A 492 -9.03 12.66 11.34
CA TRP A 492 -9.30 11.69 10.29
C TRP A 492 -8.59 10.36 10.55
N LEU A 493 -7.30 10.40 10.91
CA LEU A 493 -6.52 9.21 11.23
C LEU A 493 -7.12 8.42 12.40
N ALA A 494 -7.39 9.10 13.52
CA ALA A 494 -8.02 8.49 14.68
C ALA A 494 -9.39 7.88 14.33
N SER A 495 -10.16 8.57 13.48
CA SER A 495 -11.45 8.07 12.99
C SER A 495 -11.29 6.80 12.15
N CYS A 496 -10.30 6.74 11.25
CA CYS A 496 -9.98 5.54 10.47
C CYS A 496 -9.59 4.35 11.36
N MET A 497 -8.80 4.59 12.41
CA MET A 497 -8.42 3.54 13.36
C MET A 497 -9.62 2.95 14.10
N ILE A 498 -10.57 3.80 14.53
CA ILE A 498 -11.80 3.35 15.21
C ILE A 498 -12.73 2.64 14.21
N ARG A 499 -12.92 3.22 13.01
CA ARG A 499 -13.76 2.63 11.96
C ARG A 499 -13.30 1.24 11.53
N ARG A 500 -11.98 1.02 11.49
CA ARG A 500 -11.40 -0.30 11.20
C ARG A 500 -11.94 -1.37 12.15
N VAL A 501 -12.11 -1.03 13.43
CA VAL A 501 -12.69 -1.93 14.43
C VAL A 501 -14.22 -2.04 14.28
N ARG A 502 -14.90 -0.92 13.98
CA ARG A 502 -16.36 -0.82 13.82
C ARG A 502 -16.94 -1.60 12.63
N ARG A 503 -16.17 -2.33 11.82
CA ARG A 503 -16.64 -3.08 10.63
C ARG A 503 -17.55 -4.29 10.94
N HIS A 504 -18.32 -4.25 12.03
CA HIS A 504 -19.28 -5.28 12.44
C HIS A 504 -18.69 -6.70 12.54
N GLY A 505 -17.39 -6.82 12.84
CA GLY A 505 -16.70 -8.11 12.85
C GLY A 505 -16.68 -8.81 11.48
N ASN A 506 -16.76 -8.07 10.37
CA ASN A 506 -16.59 -8.59 9.02
C ASN A 506 -15.19 -8.25 8.50
N PHE A 507 -14.18 -8.87 9.12
CA PHE A 507 -12.80 -8.72 8.68
C PHE A 507 -12.53 -9.68 7.52
N SER A 508 -12.45 -9.14 6.30
CA SER A 508 -12.08 -9.91 5.10
C SER A 508 -10.57 -9.98 4.85
N HIS A 509 -9.78 -9.14 5.51
CA HIS A 509 -8.33 -9.05 5.30
C HIS A 509 -7.56 -9.21 6.62
N ILE A 510 -6.47 -9.98 6.57
CA ILE A 510 -5.59 -10.20 7.72
C ILE A 510 -4.99 -8.89 8.24
N SER A 511 -4.63 -7.96 7.35
CA SER A 511 -4.02 -6.68 7.72
C SER A 511 -4.91 -5.88 8.67
N ASP A 512 -6.23 -5.92 8.48
CA ASP A 512 -7.17 -5.22 9.35
C ASP A 512 -7.29 -5.87 10.73
N LEU A 513 -7.23 -7.22 10.80
CA LEU A 513 -7.19 -7.95 12.07
C LEU A 513 -5.91 -7.63 12.83
N LEU A 514 -4.75 -7.69 12.17
CA LEU A 514 -3.45 -7.38 12.76
C LEU A 514 -3.38 -5.92 13.22
N ALA A 515 -3.85 -4.98 12.39
CA ALA A 515 -3.95 -3.55 12.72
C ALA A 515 -4.86 -3.29 13.93
N THR A 516 -5.92 -4.08 14.07
CA THR A 516 -6.83 -4.01 15.21
C THR A 516 -6.17 -4.59 16.46
N MET A 517 -5.50 -5.75 16.37
CA MET A 517 -5.02 -6.46 17.56
C MET A 517 -3.64 -6.03 18.05
N ARG A 518 -2.74 -5.56 17.18
CA ARG A 518 -1.38 -5.14 17.55
C ARG A 518 -1.31 -4.02 18.61
N PRO A 519 -2.11 -2.93 18.56
CA PRO A 519 -2.04 -1.88 19.57
C PRO A 519 -2.67 -2.30 20.92
N ARG A 520 -3.27 -3.49 20.97
CA ARG A 520 -4.06 -3.97 22.09
C ARG A 520 -3.31 -4.99 22.92
N THR A 521 -3.61 -5.02 24.21
CA THR A 521 -3.01 -5.88 25.22
C THR A 521 -4.08 -6.73 25.89
N THR A 522 -3.68 -7.92 26.35
CA THR A 522 -4.54 -8.84 27.10
C THR A 522 -3.79 -9.29 28.35
N SER A 523 -4.53 -9.70 29.38
CA SER A 523 -3.93 -10.28 30.60
C SER A 523 -3.39 -11.69 30.34
N TRP A 524 -3.99 -12.42 29.41
CA TRP A 524 -3.62 -13.77 28.99
C TRP A 524 -3.29 -13.76 27.50
N LEU A 525 -2.17 -14.39 27.10
CA LEU A 525 -1.73 -14.41 25.70
C LEU A 525 -2.77 -15.09 24.79
N ARG A 526 -3.33 -16.22 25.25
CA ARG A 526 -4.38 -16.97 24.54
C ARG A 526 -5.63 -16.14 24.20
N ASP A 527 -5.98 -15.15 25.03
CA ASP A 527 -7.12 -14.28 24.76
C ASP A 527 -6.95 -13.54 23.43
N ARG A 528 -5.72 -13.17 23.03
CA ARG A 528 -5.48 -12.46 21.76
C ARG A 528 -5.94 -13.29 20.58
N THR A 529 -5.57 -14.57 20.58
CA THR A 529 -5.92 -15.52 19.51
C THR A 529 -7.43 -15.79 19.49
N ILE A 530 -8.05 -15.93 20.66
CA ILE A 530 -9.51 -16.10 20.80
C ILE A 530 -10.27 -14.88 20.28
N ILE A 531 -9.86 -13.68 20.68
CA ILE A 531 -10.48 -12.42 20.22
C ILE A 531 -10.32 -12.29 18.71
N THR A 532 -9.15 -12.62 18.16
CA THR A 532 -8.90 -12.58 16.70
C THR A 532 -9.82 -13.56 15.97
N GLY A 533 -9.99 -14.78 16.48
CA GLY A 533 -10.93 -15.77 15.93
C GLY A 533 -12.38 -15.29 15.97
N LEU A 534 -12.79 -14.67 17.08
CA LEU A 534 -14.11 -14.04 17.24
C LEU A 534 -14.34 -12.89 16.25
N LEU A 535 -13.34 -12.01 16.07
CA LEU A 535 -13.40 -10.91 15.10
C LEU A 535 -13.46 -11.44 13.66
N ALA A 536 -12.77 -12.53 13.36
CA ALA A 536 -12.82 -13.23 12.08
C ALA A 536 -14.04 -14.14 11.90
N ARG A 537 -14.92 -14.25 12.92
CA ARG A 537 -16.10 -15.15 12.95
C ARG A 537 -15.78 -16.62 12.74
N VAL A 538 -14.60 -17.04 13.20
CA VAL A 538 -14.15 -18.43 13.19
C VAL A 538 -14.52 -19.09 14.50
N SER A 539 -15.12 -20.28 14.43
CA SER A 539 -15.40 -21.10 15.61
C SER A 539 -14.12 -21.78 16.12
N TRP A 540 -13.95 -21.82 17.44
CA TRP A 540 -12.87 -22.56 18.10
C TRP A 540 -13.42 -23.47 19.21
N GLU A 541 -12.71 -24.57 19.42
CA GLU A 541 -12.96 -25.53 20.48
C GLU A 541 -12.12 -25.19 21.72
N HIS A 542 -12.50 -25.71 22.89
CA HIS A 542 -11.78 -25.41 24.14
C HIS A 542 -10.36 -26.01 24.13
N ASP A 543 -10.21 -27.16 23.46
CA ASP A 543 -8.96 -27.88 23.37
C ASP A 543 -8.07 -27.40 22.22
N ASP A 544 -8.56 -26.47 21.38
CA ASP A 544 -7.77 -25.90 20.30
C ASP A 544 -6.57 -25.11 20.86
N ASP A 545 -5.36 -25.48 20.47
CA ASP A 545 -4.16 -24.68 20.74
C ASP A 545 -4.12 -23.38 19.89
N GLU A 546 -3.21 -22.46 20.21
CA GLU A 546 -3.12 -21.17 19.52
C GLU A 546 -2.83 -21.34 18.02
N SER A 547 -1.94 -22.26 17.65
CA SER A 547 -1.59 -22.54 16.26
C SER A 547 -2.77 -23.11 15.47
N GLN A 548 -3.61 -23.95 16.09
CA GLN A 548 -4.85 -24.46 15.50
C GLN A 548 -5.84 -23.33 15.20
N ILE A 549 -6.03 -22.40 16.13
CA ILE A 549 -6.94 -21.26 15.91
C ILE A 549 -6.40 -20.36 14.80
N ILE A 550 -5.09 -20.06 14.79
CA ILE A 550 -4.45 -19.26 13.73
C ILE A 550 -4.64 -19.91 12.36
N ARG A 551 -4.41 -21.22 12.23
CA ARG A 551 -4.64 -21.97 10.98
C ARG A 551 -6.09 -21.89 10.52
N LYS A 552 -7.06 -22.09 11.42
CA LYS A 552 -8.49 -21.95 11.11
C LYS A 552 -8.83 -20.54 10.61
N ILE A 553 -8.23 -19.50 11.20
CA ILE A 553 -8.42 -18.10 10.78
C ILE A 553 -7.84 -17.87 9.38
N ILE A 554 -6.60 -18.28 9.13
CA ILE A 554 -5.93 -18.09 7.84
C ILE A 554 -6.70 -18.79 6.72
N VAL A 555 -7.13 -20.03 6.93
CA VAL A 555 -7.95 -20.77 5.96
C VAL A 555 -9.32 -20.12 5.76
N HIS A 556 -9.92 -19.58 6.81
CA HIS A 556 -11.20 -18.87 6.71
C HIS A 556 -11.10 -17.57 5.89
N LEU A 557 -10.01 -16.81 6.05
CA LEU A 557 -9.77 -15.59 5.27
C LEU A 557 -9.48 -15.91 3.80
N GLY A 558 -8.85 -17.05 3.51
CA GLY A 558 -8.63 -17.57 2.17
C GLY A 558 -7.65 -16.78 1.29
N SER A 559 -7.27 -15.57 1.71
CA SER A 559 -6.31 -14.74 0.97
C SER A 559 -5.47 -13.87 1.92
N LEU A 560 -4.20 -13.65 1.55
CA LEU A 560 -3.24 -12.86 2.30
C LEU A 560 -2.41 -11.97 1.37
N PRO A 561 -2.02 -10.75 1.78
CA PRO A 561 -1.06 -9.95 1.02
C PRO A 561 0.32 -10.60 1.07
N TYR A 562 1.10 -10.49 0.00
CA TYR A 562 2.44 -11.10 -0.10
C TYR A 562 3.39 -10.71 1.04
N LYS A 563 3.24 -9.50 1.58
CA LYS A 563 4.03 -9.00 2.73
C LYS A 563 3.87 -9.84 3.99
N SER A 564 2.78 -10.60 4.11
CA SER A 564 2.56 -11.54 5.23
C SER A 564 3.67 -12.60 5.30
N LEU A 565 4.33 -12.91 4.18
CA LEU A 565 5.44 -13.87 4.10
C LEU A 565 6.81 -13.22 4.38
N LEU A 566 6.89 -11.89 4.48
CA LEU A 566 8.13 -11.14 4.72
C LEU A 566 8.41 -10.91 6.21
N HIS A 567 8.07 -11.88 7.07
CA HIS A 567 8.08 -11.72 8.53
C HIS A 567 9.47 -11.87 9.18
N GLY A 568 10.39 -12.63 8.58
CA GLY A 568 11.74 -12.83 9.13
C GLY A 568 11.76 -13.53 10.50
N GLN A 569 10.76 -14.35 10.79
CA GLN A 569 10.61 -15.13 12.03
C GLN A 569 10.61 -16.64 11.73
N PRO A 570 10.77 -17.52 12.73
CA PRO A 570 10.53 -18.95 12.58
C PRO A 570 9.11 -19.25 12.13
N THR A 571 8.95 -20.32 11.37
CA THR A 571 7.66 -20.77 10.84
C THR A 571 7.04 -21.83 11.74
N MET A 572 5.71 -21.99 11.70
CA MET A 572 4.99 -23.01 12.49
C MET A 572 5.53 -24.41 12.27
N PHE A 573 5.88 -24.71 11.02
CA PHE A 573 6.42 -25.99 10.59
C PHE A 573 7.63 -25.77 9.69
N GLY A 574 8.53 -26.75 9.62
CA GLY A 574 9.69 -26.69 8.73
C GLY A 574 9.37 -27.02 7.27
N LEU A 575 8.36 -27.86 7.05
CA LEU A 575 7.93 -28.44 5.77
C LEU A 575 6.41 -28.67 5.79
N GLY A 576 5.80 -28.85 4.62
CA GLY A 576 4.36 -29.14 4.50
C GLY A 576 3.45 -27.93 4.74
N PRO A 577 2.15 -28.15 4.97
CA PRO A 577 1.17 -27.08 5.14
C PRO A 577 1.54 -26.09 6.24
N PHE A 578 1.29 -24.80 6.00
CA PHE A 578 1.66 -23.68 6.89
C PHE A 578 3.17 -23.53 7.20
N SER A 579 4.07 -24.19 6.48
CA SER A 579 5.53 -24.02 6.66
C SER A 579 6.09 -22.65 6.25
N TRP A 580 5.23 -21.77 5.74
CA TRP A 580 5.50 -20.37 5.39
C TRP A 580 4.95 -19.38 6.44
N CYS A 581 4.12 -19.84 7.38
CA CYS A 581 3.41 -18.99 8.32
C CYS A 581 4.19 -18.89 9.64
N PRO A 582 4.34 -17.70 10.25
CA PRO A 582 4.92 -17.56 11.59
C PRO A 582 4.03 -18.22 12.66
N ALA A 583 4.61 -18.50 13.82
CA ALA A 583 3.90 -19.16 14.93
C ALA A 583 2.87 -18.24 15.60
N SER A 584 3.01 -16.92 15.47
CA SER A 584 2.10 -15.93 16.03
C SER A 584 1.67 -14.90 15.00
N PHE A 585 0.42 -14.43 15.08
CA PHE A 585 -0.05 -13.28 14.29
C PHE A 585 0.74 -12.00 14.57
N ASP A 586 1.24 -11.82 15.79
CA ASP A 586 1.99 -10.62 16.16
C ASP A 586 3.32 -10.48 15.40
N GLU A 587 3.80 -11.59 14.83
CA GLU A 587 5.03 -11.66 14.03
C GLU A 587 4.81 -11.36 12.54
N MET A 588 3.56 -11.40 12.05
CA MET A 588 3.25 -11.05 10.66
C MET A 588 3.37 -9.55 10.41
N PRO A 589 4.00 -9.11 9.31
CA PRO A 589 3.98 -7.71 8.89
C PRO A 589 2.55 -7.21 8.69
N ILE A 590 2.34 -5.92 8.96
CA ILE A 590 1.06 -5.27 8.73
C ILE A 590 1.16 -4.45 7.45
N ASP A 591 0.21 -4.65 6.54
CA ASP A 591 0.06 -3.82 5.35
C ASP A 591 -1.23 -2.99 5.44
N ILE A 592 -1.16 -1.85 6.15
CA ILE A 592 -2.31 -0.92 6.33
C ILE A 592 -2.37 0.17 5.29
N GLY A 593 -1.24 0.54 4.68
CA GLY A 593 -1.25 1.79 3.92
C GLY A 593 -2.26 1.69 2.80
N THR A 594 -3.09 2.73 2.72
CA THR A 594 -4.26 2.75 1.86
C THR A 594 -3.79 2.48 0.43
N ASP A 595 -4.29 1.41 -0.19
CA ASP A 595 -4.10 1.23 -1.62
C ASP A 595 -4.89 2.35 -2.30
N MET A 596 -4.16 3.38 -2.70
CA MET A 596 -4.76 4.58 -3.23
C MET A 596 -5.17 4.40 -4.69
N ASN A 597 -4.98 3.21 -5.27
CA ASN A 597 -5.30 2.91 -6.66
C ASN A 597 -6.80 2.63 -6.91
N GLY A 598 -7.64 2.72 -5.87
CA GLY A 598 -9.10 2.87 -5.97
C GLY A 598 -9.87 1.74 -6.64
N ASP A 599 -9.29 0.54 -6.78
CA ASP A 599 -10.02 -0.62 -7.29
C ASP A 599 -10.87 -1.24 -6.17
N LEU A 600 -12.04 -0.63 -5.91
CA LEU A 600 -13.08 -1.17 -5.03
C LEU A 600 -13.82 -2.37 -5.68
N SER A 601 -13.45 -2.77 -6.90
CA SER A 601 -14.15 -3.77 -7.71
C SER A 601 -13.36 -5.05 -7.99
N HIS A 602 -12.06 -5.10 -7.69
CA HIS A 602 -11.30 -6.35 -7.71
C HIS A 602 -10.68 -6.63 -6.33
N PRO A 603 -11.01 -7.76 -5.69
CA PRO A 603 -10.22 -8.24 -4.56
C PRO A 603 -8.85 -8.62 -5.11
N GLU A 604 -7.86 -7.74 -4.98
CA GLU A 604 -6.42 -8.05 -5.00
C GLU A 604 -5.99 -9.14 -6.02
N GLY A 605 -6.56 -9.13 -7.24
CA GLY A 605 -6.57 -10.32 -8.10
C GLY A 605 -5.17 -10.80 -8.55
N ASN A 606 -4.19 -9.89 -8.54
CA ASN A 606 -2.80 -10.20 -8.86
C ASN A 606 -1.83 -9.98 -7.68
N ARG A 607 -2.31 -9.64 -6.48
CA ARG A 607 -1.47 -9.23 -5.33
C ARG A 607 -1.77 -9.98 -4.03
N SER A 608 -2.94 -10.59 -3.96
CA SER A 608 -3.29 -11.53 -2.91
C SER A 608 -2.73 -12.91 -3.25
N LEU A 609 -2.20 -13.55 -2.22
CA LEU A 609 -1.87 -14.96 -2.24
C LEU A 609 -3.07 -15.72 -1.70
N GLN A 610 -3.53 -16.72 -2.44
CA GLN A 610 -4.67 -17.56 -2.09
C GLN A 610 -4.22 -18.70 -1.19
N VAL A 611 -4.95 -18.92 -0.09
CA VAL A 611 -4.71 -20.02 0.84
C VAL A 611 -5.77 -21.08 0.65
N ASP A 612 -5.34 -22.32 0.40
CA ASP A 612 -6.26 -23.43 0.23
C ASP A 612 -6.71 -24.04 1.58
N LYS A 613 -7.58 -25.05 1.52
CA LYS A 613 -8.09 -25.74 2.71
C LYS A 613 -7.04 -26.56 3.46
N THR A 614 -5.93 -26.90 2.81
CA THR A 614 -4.84 -27.68 3.40
C THR A 614 -3.88 -26.77 4.19
N GLY A 615 -3.77 -25.50 3.79
CA GLY A 615 -2.82 -24.54 4.33
C GLY A 615 -1.64 -24.25 3.39
N ALA A 616 -1.70 -24.71 2.14
CA ALA A 616 -0.80 -24.27 1.11
C ALA A 616 -1.23 -22.88 0.62
N ILE A 617 -0.25 -22.07 0.23
CA ILE A 617 -0.48 -20.70 -0.25
C ILE A 617 0.11 -20.54 -1.65
N THR A 618 -0.68 -19.97 -2.57
CA THR A 618 -0.34 -19.83 -3.99
C THR A 618 -0.61 -18.42 -4.46
N GLY A 619 0.26 -17.85 -5.28
CA GLY A 619 -0.03 -16.56 -5.94
C GLY A 619 1.06 -16.16 -6.91
N LEU A 620 0.83 -15.02 -7.59
CA LEU A 620 1.76 -14.50 -8.58
C LEU A 620 2.89 -13.70 -7.92
N TRP A 621 4.11 -13.96 -8.34
CA TRP A 621 5.31 -13.27 -7.89
C TRP A 621 6.16 -12.80 -9.06
N SER A 622 6.85 -11.69 -8.87
CA SER A 622 7.99 -11.34 -9.71
C SER A 622 9.20 -12.09 -9.17
N CYS A 623 9.82 -12.96 -9.98
CA CYS A 623 10.91 -13.82 -9.52
C CYS A 623 12.07 -13.91 -10.51
N ARG A 624 13.24 -14.31 -9.99
CA ARG A 624 14.44 -14.65 -10.77
C ARG A 624 15.28 -15.69 -10.06
N ALA A 625 16.13 -16.39 -10.82
CA ALA A 625 17.19 -17.22 -10.26
C ALA A 625 18.30 -16.35 -9.63
N ILE A 626 19.03 -16.94 -8.67
CA ILE A 626 20.17 -16.30 -8.03
C ILE A 626 21.43 -16.53 -8.88
N ASP A 627 22.28 -15.52 -9.01
CA ASP A 627 23.60 -15.66 -9.63
C ASP A 627 24.68 -16.00 -8.58
N GLY A 628 25.55 -16.95 -8.89
CA GLY A 628 26.68 -17.34 -8.05
C GLY A 628 27.70 -16.20 -7.79
N GLU A 629 27.74 -15.15 -8.62
CA GLU A 629 28.49 -13.91 -8.31
C GLU A 629 27.89 -13.15 -7.12
N GLU A 630 26.56 -13.08 -7.00
CA GLU A 630 25.87 -12.39 -5.91
C GLU A 630 26.16 -13.06 -4.55
N ILE A 631 26.21 -14.40 -4.55
CA ILE A 631 26.56 -15.19 -3.36
C ILE A 631 28.01 -14.95 -2.96
N ARG A 632 28.95 -14.96 -3.92
CA ARG A 632 30.38 -14.74 -3.64
C ARG A 632 30.68 -13.36 -3.05
N ARG A 633 29.84 -12.37 -3.36
CA ARG A 633 29.96 -11.00 -2.83
C ARG A 633 29.23 -10.80 -1.50
N GLY A 634 28.43 -11.78 -1.06
CA GLY A 634 27.59 -11.64 0.12
C GLY A 634 26.47 -10.61 -0.06
N ALA A 635 25.96 -10.49 -1.28
CA ALA A 635 24.94 -9.49 -1.65
C ALA A 635 23.62 -9.69 -0.90
N LEU A 636 23.27 -10.94 -0.57
CA LEU A 636 22.03 -11.29 0.14
C LEU A 636 22.31 -11.48 1.63
N GLN A 637 21.57 -10.75 2.45
CA GLN A 637 21.66 -10.82 3.92
C GLN A 637 20.32 -11.28 4.51
N PRO A 638 20.32 -12.14 5.53
CA PRO A 638 19.09 -12.57 6.21
C PRO A 638 18.29 -11.38 6.77
N TYR A 639 16.98 -11.36 6.53
CA TYR A 639 16.06 -10.44 7.17
C TYR A 639 15.44 -11.11 8.41
N GLY A 640 15.67 -10.51 9.58
CA GLY A 640 15.28 -11.08 10.87
C GLY A 640 16.47 -11.24 11.80
N ARG A 641 16.21 -11.61 13.06
CA ARG A 641 17.25 -11.77 14.09
C ARG A 641 17.27 -13.15 14.74
N HIS A 642 16.32 -14.02 14.41
CA HIS A 642 16.23 -15.33 15.04
C HIS A 642 17.28 -16.29 14.45
N PRO A 643 18.09 -16.99 15.28
CA PRO A 643 19.15 -17.88 14.78
C PRO A 643 18.66 -18.97 13.84
N GLU A 644 17.47 -19.53 14.09
CA GLU A 644 16.87 -20.57 13.23
C GLU A 644 16.58 -20.04 11.81
N THR A 645 15.98 -18.84 11.71
CA THR A 645 15.71 -18.19 10.42
C THR A 645 17.01 -17.90 9.67
N ILE A 646 18.03 -17.40 10.37
CA ILE A 646 19.35 -17.11 9.80
C ILE A 646 20.00 -18.39 9.28
N LEU A 647 19.99 -19.47 10.07
CA LEU A 647 20.57 -20.76 9.67
C LEU A 647 19.81 -21.37 8.49
N LYS A 648 18.48 -21.28 8.46
CA LYS A 648 17.65 -21.78 7.35
C LYS A 648 17.97 -21.05 6.04
N ILE A 649 18.11 -19.72 6.10
CA ILE A 649 18.50 -18.90 4.94
C ILE A 649 19.91 -19.27 4.48
N HIS A 650 20.90 -19.35 5.37
CA HIS A 650 22.25 -19.74 4.98
C HIS A 650 22.30 -21.15 4.40
N ALA A 651 21.57 -22.11 4.96
CA ALA A 651 21.49 -23.47 4.44
C ALA A 651 20.90 -23.50 3.03
N ALA A 652 19.88 -22.69 2.74
CA ALA A 652 19.35 -22.54 1.38
C ALA A 652 20.39 -21.92 0.43
N LEU A 653 21.08 -20.85 0.85
CA LEU A 653 22.08 -20.16 0.03
C LEU A 653 23.35 -21.00 -0.23
N MET A 654 23.63 -22.04 0.58
CA MET A 654 24.68 -23.02 0.26
C MET A 654 24.39 -23.79 -1.04
N HIS A 655 23.11 -23.89 -1.40
CA HIS A 655 22.60 -24.52 -2.62
C HIS A 655 21.82 -23.50 -3.45
N TRP A 656 22.45 -22.35 -3.71
CA TRP A 656 21.83 -21.20 -4.38
C TRP A 656 21.28 -21.54 -5.78
N GLU A 657 21.81 -22.56 -6.45
CA GLU A 657 21.32 -23.05 -7.74
C GLU A 657 19.87 -23.58 -7.70
N HIS A 658 19.37 -23.88 -6.50
CA HIS A 658 17.99 -24.32 -6.24
C HIS A 658 17.12 -23.19 -5.67
N CYS A 659 17.62 -21.95 -5.63
CA CYS A 659 16.94 -20.85 -4.97
C CYS A 659 16.38 -19.83 -5.97
N LEU A 660 15.15 -19.38 -5.68
CA LEU A 660 14.51 -18.23 -6.31
C LEU A 660 14.49 -17.05 -5.36
N LEU A 661 14.68 -15.86 -5.93
CA LEU A 661 14.44 -14.59 -5.27
C LEU A 661 13.09 -14.04 -5.73
N LEU A 662 12.25 -13.66 -4.78
CA LEU A 662 10.86 -13.30 -5.00
C LEU A 662 10.57 -11.89 -4.48
N GLN A 663 9.84 -11.12 -5.28
CA GLN A 663 9.35 -9.78 -4.92
C GLN A 663 7.88 -9.63 -5.31
N GLY A 664 7.17 -8.75 -4.60
CA GLY A 664 5.77 -8.46 -4.90
C GLY A 664 5.61 -7.83 -6.28
N ILE A 665 4.52 -8.15 -6.99
CA ILE A 665 4.23 -7.53 -8.29
C ILE A 665 3.94 -6.05 -8.09
N GLY A 666 4.75 -5.19 -8.73
CA GLY A 666 4.68 -3.74 -8.58
C GLY A 666 5.57 -3.17 -7.48
N GLN A 667 6.31 -4.02 -6.75
CA GLN A 667 7.29 -3.57 -5.78
C GLN A 667 8.35 -2.69 -6.48
N THR A 668 8.35 -1.40 -6.14
CA THR A 668 9.31 -0.40 -6.66
C THR A 668 10.35 0.02 -5.62
N ASN A 669 10.22 -0.43 -4.37
CA ASN A 669 11.12 -0.06 -3.29
C ASN A 669 12.29 -1.04 -3.15
N ASN A 670 13.51 -0.54 -3.31
CA ASN A 670 14.76 -1.30 -3.17
C ASN A 670 15.11 -1.64 -1.69
N ASP A 671 14.46 -1.01 -0.71
CA ASP A 671 14.69 -1.25 0.72
C ASP A 671 13.72 -2.29 1.33
N GLU A 672 12.69 -2.70 0.61
CA GLU A 672 11.75 -3.70 1.10
C GLU A 672 12.36 -5.11 1.01
N PRO A 673 12.18 -5.99 2.02
CA PRO A 673 12.70 -7.35 1.99
C PRO A 673 12.18 -8.14 0.79
N LEU A 674 13.02 -9.04 0.30
CA LEU A 674 12.70 -10.04 -0.71
C LEU A 674 12.47 -11.38 -0.04
N LEU A 675 11.79 -12.29 -0.72
CA LEU A 675 11.56 -13.64 -0.23
C LEU A 675 12.53 -14.62 -0.91
N LEU A 676 13.22 -15.45 -0.11
CA LEU A 676 14.05 -16.55 -0.58
C LEU A 676 13.25 -17.85 -0.52
N ALA A 677 13.23 -18.57 -1.63
CA ALA A 677 12.51 -19.83 -1.79
C ALA A 677 13.40 -20.88 -2.44
N THR A 678 13.26 -22.14 -2.01
CA THR A 678 13.96 -23.28 -2.64
C THR A 678 12.99 -24.06 -3.51
N THR A 679 13.32 -24.28 -4.77
CA THR A 679 12.44 -24.92 -5.76
C THR A 679 12.56 -26.45 -5.73
N PHE A 680 11.42 -27.15 -5.81
CA PHE A 680 11.42 -28.62 -5.86
C PHE A 680 10.44 -29.24 -6.86
N GLY A 681 9.42 -28.52 -7.33
CA GLY A 681 8.43 -29.09 -8.25
C GLY A 681 7.83 -28.10 -9.23
N LEU A 682 7.19 -28.63 -10.26
CA LEU A 682 6.41 -27.91 -11.25
C LEU A 682 5.11 -28.68 -11.47
N GLU A 683 3.97 -28.01 -11.33
CA GLU A 683 2.66 -28.58 -11.60
C GLU A 683 1.87 -27.72 -12.56
N GLU A 684 0.89 -28.35 -13.19
CA GLU A 684 -0.10 -27.68 -14.03
C GLU A 684 -1.41 -27.54 -13.25
N ASP A 685 -1.93 -26.32 -13.16
CA ASP A 685 -3.24 -26.08 -12.53
C ASP A 685 -4.41 -26.39 -13.47
N GLU A 686 -5.65 -26.44 -12.94
CA GLU A 686 -6.90 -26.60 -13.70
C GLU A 686 -7.09 -25.52 -14.79
N ALA A 687 -6.42 -24.36 -14.62
CA ALA A 687 -6.39 -23.27 -15.59
C ALA A 687 -5.31 -23.43 -16.68
N PHE A 688 -4.54 -24.54 -16.65
CA PHE A 688 -3.35 -24.83 -17.46
C PHE A 688 -2.21 -23.80 -17.29
N SER A 689 -2.11 -23.22 -16.09
CA SER A 689 -1.00 -22.34 -15.70
C SER A 689 0.04 -23.13 -14.91
N ALA A 690 1.32 -22.89 -15.19
CA ALA A 690 2.41 -23.50 -14.46
C ALA A 690 2.48 -22.97 -13.01
N ILE A 691 2.53 -23.87 -12.04
CA ILE A 691 2.73 -23.58 -10.62
C ILE A 691 4.07 -24.14 -10.19
N ILE A 692 4.98 -23.27 -9.75
CA ILE A 692 6.29 -23.68 -9.22
C ILE A 692 6.14 -23.95 -7.73
N ASP A 693 6.41 -25.19 -7.34
CA ASP A 693 6.40 -25.63 -5.95
C ASP A 693 7.71 -25.29 -5.25
N CYS A 694 7.58 -24.54 -4.16
CA CYS A 694 8.69 -23.99 -3.41
C CYS A 694 8.61 -24.28 -1.91
N GLN A 695 9.78 -24.45 -1.29
CA GLN A 695 9.94 -24.43 0.16
C GLN A 695 10.28 -23.01 0.62
N TYR A 696 9.60 -22.54 1.66
CA TYR A 696 9.87 -21.25 2.29
C TYR A 696 11.23 -21.29 3.01
N ALA A 697 12.21 -20.50 2.58
CA ALA A 697 13.51 -20.39 3.27
C ALA A 697 13.53 -19.23 4.26
N GLY A 698 13.07 -18.05 3.86
CA GLY A 698 13.02 -16.86 4.71
C GLY A 698 13.08 -15.56 3.92
N ALA A 699 12.91 -14.42 4.60
CA ALA A 699 13.08 -13.11 3.99
C ALA A 699 14.57 -12.69 3.98
N VAL A 700 14.98 -11.95 2.95
CA VAL A 700 16.35 -11.45 2.74
C VAL A 700 16.35 -9.99 2.30
N VAL A 701 17.45 -9.28 2.53
CA VAL A 701 17.68 -7.91 2.04
C VAL A 701 18.98 -7.84 1.26
N LEU A 702 19.11 -6.86 0.37
CA LEU A 702 20.31 -6.64 -0.41
C LEU A 702 21.31 -5.77 0.36
N GLY A 703 22.59 -6.08 0.22
CA GLY A 703 23.68 -5.30 0.78
C GLY A 703 23.77 -3.90 0.15
N ARG A 704 24.12 -2.90 0.96
CA ARG A 704 24.22 -1.47 0.55
C ARG A 704 25.10 -1.21 -0.68
N GLN A 705 26.11 -2.04 -0.95
CA GLN A 705 26.98 -1.87 -2.12
C GLN A 705 26.30 -2.25 -3.43
N ASP A 706 25.39 -3.23 -3.40
CA ASP A 706 24.63 -3.67 -4.58
C ASP A 706 23.33 -2.88 -4.77
N GLN A 707 22.76 -2.28 -3.71
CA GLN A 707 21.68 -1.30 -3.83
C GLN A 707 22.08 -0.11 -4.73
N GLY A 708 23.25 0.49 -4.48
CA GLY A 708 23.75 1.60 -5.31
C GLY A 708 24.16 1.18 -6.73
N ARG A 709 24.37 -0.11 -6.98
CA ARG A 709 24.68 -0.65 -8.31
C ARG A 709 23.41 -0.88 -9.14
N ARG A 710 22.32 -1.31 -8.50
CA ARG A 710 20.97 -1.36 -9.08
C ARG A 710 20.46 0.03 -9.52
N ASP A 711 20.87 1.09 -8.82
CA ASP A 711 20.51 2.47 -9.14
C ASP A 711 21.44 3.13 -10.19
N SER A 712 22.63 2.57 -10.45
CA SER A 712 23.67 3.19 -11.32
C SER A 712 24.03 2.40 -12.58
N GLU A 713 23.78 1.10 -12.59
CA GLU A 713 23.84 0.22 -13.75
C GLU A 713 22.42 -0.28 -14.02
N TRP A 714 21.81 0.14 -15.13
CA TRP A 714 20.82 -0.70 -15.82
C TRP A 714 21.59 -1.91 -16.35
N ASP A 715 22.00 -2.76 -15.43
CA ASP A 715 22.82 -3.94 -15.69
C ASP A 715 21.95 -4.92 -16.47
N ASP A 716 22.57 -5.62 -17.41
CA ASP A 716 21.99 -6.69 -18.20
C ASP A 716 21.70 -7.95 -17.31
N THR A 717 21.21 -7.74 -16.08
CA THR A 717 20.72 -8.78 -15.17
C THR A 717 19.36 -9.27 -15.65
N GLU A 718 19.16 -10.58 -15.70
CA GLU A 718 17.95 -11.24 -16.20
C GLU A 718 16.65 -10.52 -15.78
N PRO A 719 15.72 -10.27 -16.71
CA PRO A 719 14.46 -9.63 -16.38
C PRO A 719 13.70 -10.50 -15.39
N TRP A 720 13.23 -9.90 -14.29
CA TRP A 720 12.33 -10.58 -13.36
C TRP A 720 11.10 -11.06 -14.12
N GLY A 721 10.89 -12.37 -14.17
CA GLY A 721 9.68 -12.95 -14.76
C GLY A 721 8.53 -12.98 -13.75
N CYS A 722 7.32 -13.22 -14.24
CA CYS A 722 6.11 -13.27 -13.42
C CYS A 722 5.58 -14.69 -13.41
N TYR A 723 5.60 -15.37 -12.25
CA TYR A 723 5.27 -16.78 -12.15
C TYR A 723 4.33 -17.05 -10.98
N SER A 724 3.52 -18.10 -11.09
CA SER A 724 2.71 -18.61 -9.98
C SER A 724 3.55 -19.50 -9.07
N ILE A 725 3.67 -19.12 -7.80
CA ILE A 725 4.50 -19.82 -6.81
C ILE A 725 3.61 -20.36 -5.70
N ARG A 726 3.84 -21.62 -5.31
CA ARG A 726 3.14 -22.27 -4.20
C ARG A 726 4.09 -22.67 -3.07
N PHE A 727 3.68 -22.40 -1.83
CA PHE A 727 4.36 -22.84 -0.61
C PHE A 727 3.47 -23.74 0.23
N GLY A 728 4.09 -24.68 0.94
CA GLY A 728 3.43 -25.51 1.94
C GLY A 728 2.60 -26.67 1.39
N LYS A 729 2.97 -27.19 0.22
CA LYS A 729 2.40 -28.44 -0.31
C LYS A 729 2.79 -29.64 0.55
N ASP A 730 1.90 -30.62 0.65
CA ASP A 730 2.14 -31.86 1.39
C ASP A 730 3.11 -32.79 0.64
N HIS A 731 4.28 -33.07 1.24
CA HIS A 731 5.34 -33.85 0.62
C HIS A 731 5.01 -35.35 0.48
N GLU A 732 4.03 -35.87 1.24
CA GLU A 732 3.65 -37.29 1.15
C GLU A 732 2.97 -37.67 -0.18
N SER A 733 2.61 -36.67 -1.00
CA SER A 733 1.86 -36.86 -2.26
C SER A 733 2.72 -36.84 -3.53
N SER A 734 4.03 -36.56 -3.47
CA SER A 734 4.89 -36.44 -4.66
C SER A 734 6.15 -37.33 -4.59
N PRO A 735 6.38 -38.21 -5.58
CA PRO A 735 7.51 -39.15 -5.61
C PRO A 735 8.87 -38.51 -5.96
N ASP A 736 8.92 -37.27 -6.45
CA ASP A 736 10.14 -36.52 -6.74
C ASP A 736 10.50 -35.57 -5.58
N SER A 737 11.30 -36.07 -4.64
CA SER A 737 11.61 -35.38 -3.36
C SER A 737 12.92 -34.59 -3.36
N GLY A 738 13.52 -34.35 -4.53
CA GLY A 738 14.78 -33.61 -4.67
C GLY A 738 14.58 -32.15 -5.04
N ASN A 739 15.40 -31.25 -4.48
CA ASN A 739 15.48 -29.87 -4.95
C ASN A 739 15.87 -29.84 -6.43
N ARG A 740 15.22 -28.99 -7.22
CA ARG A 740 15.44 -28.85 -8.66
C ARG A 740 16.14 -27.52 -8.94
N ASN A 741 16.90 -27.44 -10.03
CA ASN A 741 17.58 -26.20 -10.40
C ASN A 741 16.55 -25.10 -10.73
N ALA A 742 16.72 -23.93 -10.14
CA ALA A 742 15.74 -22.85 -10.22
C ALA A 742 15.64 -22.27 -11.65
N ALA A 743 16.77 -22.05 -12.33
CA ALA A 743 16.77 -21.52 -13.69
C ALA A 743 16.10 -22.48 -14.69
N GLN A 744 16.40 -23.77 -14.60
CA GLN A 744 15.75 -24.80 -15.43
C GLN A 744 14.24 -24.86 -15.21
N LEU A 745 13.79 -24.73 -13.95
CA LEU A 745 12.36 -24.72 -13.63
C LEU A 745 11.63 -23.50 -14.19
N LEU A 746 12.27 -22.32 -14.21
CA LEU A 746 11.69 -21.13 -14.85
C LEU A 746 11.54 -21.34 -16.36
N GLU A 747 12.55 -21.94 -17.01
CA GLU A 747 12.48 -22.28 -18.44
C GLU A 747 11.35 -23.27 -18.74
N GLU A 748 11.21 -24.33 -17.92
CA GLU A 748 10.11 -25.31 -18.07
C GLU A 748 8.72 -24.68 -17.85
N ALA A 749 8.60 -23.75 -16.90
CA ALA A 749 7.36 -23.03 -16.66
C ALA A 749 6.97 -22.12 -17.85
N ASP A 750 7.95 -21.41 -18.43
CA ASP A 750 7.76 -20.60 -19.63
C ASP A 750 7.29 -21.45 -20.82
N ASP A 751 7.91 -22.63 -21.01
CA ASP A 751 7.53 -23.58 -22.07
C ASP A 751 6.09 -24.09 -21.88
N MET A 752 5.68 -24.42 -20.64
CA MET A 752 4.31 -24.84 -20.32
C MET A 752 3.27 -23.75 -20.60
N GLU A 753 3.51 -22.51 -20.17
CA GLU A 753 2.60 -21.40 -20.46
C GLU A 753 2.49 -21.14 -21.97
N PHE A 754 3.59 -21.27 -22.70
CA PHE A 754 3.61 -21.15 -24.15
C PHE A 754 2.76 -22.23 -24.83
N ALA A 755 2.89 -23.49 -24.39
CA ALA A 755 2.11 -24.62 -24.91
C ALA A 755 0.59 -24.43 -24.69
N TYR A 756 0.17 -23.92 -23.53
CA TYR A 756 -1.24 -23.64 -23.23
C TYR A 756 -1.84 -22.58 -24.17
N VAL A 757 -1.11 -21.48 -24.40
CA VAL A 757 -1.55 -20.41 -25.32
C VAL A 757 -1.76 -20.95 -26.73
N GLN A 758 -1.01 -21.97 -27.15
CA GLN A 758 -1.21 -22.65 -28.44
C GLN A 758 -2.43 -23.59 -28.42
N HIS A 759 -2.64 -24.36 -27.35
CA HIS A 759 -3.80 -25.27 -27.21
C HIS A 759 -5.14 -24.53 -27.25
N LYS A 760 -5.25 -23.38 -26.55
CA LYS A 760 -6.49 -22.57 -26.55
C LYS A 760 -6.83 -21.93 -27.90
N ARG A 761 -5.83 -21.65 -28.75
CA ARG A 761 -6.06 -21.18 -30.13
C ARG A 761 -6.73 -22.24 -31.00
N GLY A 762 -6.61 -23.53 -30.67
CA GLY A 762 -7.26 -24.63 -31.39
C GLY A 762 -8.74 -24.88 -31.03
N LEU A 763 -9.26 -24.27 -29.95
CA LEU A 763 -10.58 -24.58 -29.37
C LEU A 763 -11.65 -23.46 -29.53
N SER A 764 -11.45 -22.48 -30.41
CA SER A 764 -12.35 -21.32 -30.53
C SER A 764 -13.68 -21.60 -31.27
N GLU A 765 -14.52 -22.49 -30.73
CA GLU A 765 -15.97 -22.47 -30.91
C GLU A 765 -16.66 -22.93 -29.61
N MET A 766 -16.67 -22.12 -28.54
CA MET A 766 -17.73 -22.07 -27.50
C MET A 766 -17.40 -21.07 -26.36
N GLY A 767 -18.25 -20.04 -26.18
CA GLY A 767 -18.49 -19.38 -24.88
C GLY A 767 -17.68 -18.11 -24.52
N PRO A 768 -18.26 -17.16 -23.74
CA PRO A 768 -17.82 -15.78 -23.69
C PRO A 768 -16.57 -15.56 -22.83
N TRP A 769 -15.66 -14.78 -23.39
CA TRP A 769 -14.34 -14.43 -22.88
C TRP A 769 -14.36 -13.42 -21.72
N ASN A 770 -13.42 -13.61 -20.79
CA ASN A 770 -13.05 -12.66 -19.73
C ASN A 770 -12.30 -11.44 -20.33
N PRO A 771 -12.66 -10.17 -20.04
CA PRO A 771 -12.10 -8.99 -20.70
C PRO A 771 -10.63 -8.65 -20.39
N ALA A 772 -9.97 -9.36 -19.46
CA ALA A 772 -8.64 -8.98 -18.94
C ALA A 772 -7.46 -9.30 -19.87
N PHE A 773 -7.64 -10.10 -20.93
CA PHE A 773 -6.57 -10.46 -21.87
C PHE A 773 -6.89 -9.98 -23.28
N LYS A 774 -6.66 -8.69 -23.55
CA LYS A 774 -6.55 -8.20 -24.94
C LYS A 774 -5.12 -8.35 -25.44
N PHE A 775 -4.74 -9.56 -25.83
CA PHE A 775 -3.67 -9.75 -26.80
C PHE A 775 -4.32 -10.04 -28.15
N ASN A 776 -4.15 -9.14 -29.12
CA ASN A 776 -4.55 -9.40 -30.51
C ASN A 776 -3.76 -10.61 -31.02
N VAL A 777 -4.47 -11.72 -31.25
CA VAL A 777 -3.89 -13.00 -31.64
C VAL A 777 -4.67 -13.55 -32.82
N TYR A 778 -4.02 -13.62 -33.98
CA TYR A 778 -4.42 -14.43 -35.14
C TYR A 778 -3.67 -15.77 -35.11
N ASP A 779 -4.31 -16.80 -35.70
CA ASP A 779 -4.03 -18.24 -35.65
C ASP A 779 -2.56 -18.67 -35.75
N GLN A 780 -2.12 -19.57 -34.86
CA GLN A 780 -0.87 -20.35 -34.99
C GLN A 780 -1.09 -21.80 -34.53
N PRO A 781 -0.36 -22.78 -35.10
CA PRO A 781 -0.58 -24.21 -34.84
C PRO A 781 0.13 -24.75 -33.59
N SER A 782 -0.39 -25.86 -33.06
CA SER A 782 0.04 -26.51 -31.81
C SER A 782 1.46 -27.10 -31.86
N GLU A 783 2.09 -27.26 -30.69
CA GLU A 783 3.44 -27.85 -30.55
C GLU A 783 3.56 -29.26 -31.13
N GLU A 784 2.50 -30.08 -31.07
CA GLU A 784 2.47 -31.40 -31.69
C GLU A 784 2.50 -31.33 -33.23
N THR A 785 1.92 -30.27 -33.79
CA THR A 785 1.95 -29.98 -35.23
C THR A 785 3.33 -29.51 -35.66
N ILE A 786 3.99 -28.68 -34.84
CA ILE A 786 5.37 -28.21 -35.06
C ILE A 786 6.38 -29.35 -34.85
N ALA A 787 6.10 -30.31 -33.96
CA ALA A 787 6.96 -31.47 -33.72
C ALA A 787 7.02 -32.47 -34.88
N LYS A 788 5.93 -32.57 -35.65
CA LYS A 788 5.79 -33.45 -36.81
C LYS A 788 5.89 -32.68 -38.13
N ALA A 789 6.12 -31.36 -38.07
CA ALA A 789 6.18 -30.48 -39.22
C ALA A 789 7.39 -30.83 -40.09
N ASP A 790 7.17 -30.88 -41.40
CA ASP A 790 8.27 -30.92 -42.36
C ASP A 790 9.02 -29.58 -42.39
N HIS A 791 10.20 -29.59 -42.99
CA HIS A 791 11.07 -28.40 -43.06
C HIS A 791 10.36 -27.20 -43.74
N ALA A 792 9.45 -27.46 -44.69
CA ALA A 792 8.68 -26.42 -45.38
C ALA A 792 7.68 -25.73 -44.44
N THR A 793 7.04 -26.49 -43.55
CA THR A 793 6.09 -25.99 -42.56
C THR A 793 6.79 -25.21 -41.44
N LEU A 794 7.93 -25.70 -40.95
CA LEU A 794 8.77 -24.97 -39.99
C LEU A 794 9.23 -23.61 -40.55
N GLN A 795 9.60 -23.56 -41.83
CA GLN A 795 9.97 -22.32 -42.52
C GLN A 795 8.82 -21.31 -42.63
N ALA A 796 7.62 -21.78 -42.98
CA ALA A 796 6.45 -20.91 -43.10
C ALA A 796 6.08 -20.23 -41.77
N HIS A 797 6.24 -20.93 -40.64
CA HIS A 797 5.97 -20.36 -39.32
C HIS A 797 7.06 -19.42 -38.82
N LEU A 798 8.33 -19.69 -39.15
CA LEU A 798 9.41 -18.76 -38.84
C LEU A 798 9.20 -17.43 -39.57
N PHE A 799 8.73 -17.48 -40.82
CA PHE A 799 8.36 -16.31 -41.61
C PHE A 799 7.21 -15.51 -40.95
N GLN A 800 6.12 -16.16 -40.53
CA GLN A 800 5.02 -15.50 -39.81
C GLN A 800 5.41 -14.93 -38.44
N ALA A 801 6.28 -15.61 -37.69
CA ALA A 801 6.78 -15.10 -36.41
C ALA A 801 7.63 -13.85 -36.62
N THR A 802 8.43 -13.84 -37.70
CA THR A 802 9.22 -12.69 -38.17
C THR A 802 8.31 -11.52 -38.51
N ASP A 803 7.18 -11.76 -39.18
CA ASP A 803 6.21 -10.70 -39.50
C ASP A 803 5.54 -10.03 -38.29
N THR A 804 5.49 -10.73 -37.16
CA THR A 804 4.83 -10.26 -35.91
C THR A 804 5.81 -9.90 -34.78
N VAL A 805 7.13 -9.98 -35.03
CA VAL A 805 8.21 -9.63 -34.08
C VAL A 805 8.14 -10.41 -32.75
N ARG A 806 7.85 -11.71 -32.80
CA ARG A 806 7.77 -12.57 -31.59
C ARG A 806 9.07 -13.36 -31.34
N VAL A 807 9.97 -12.79 -30.52
CA VAL A 807 11.33 -13.32 -30.25
C VAL A 807 11.33 -14.75 -29.71
N GLY A 808 10.48 -15.07 -28.72
CA GLY A 808 10.42 -16.41 -28.12
C GLY A 808 10.02 -17.51 -29.11
N ALA A 809 9.02 -17.23 -29.97
CA ALA A 809 8.58 -18.16 -31.01
C ALA A 809 9.67 -18.40 -32.07
N MET A 810 10.43 -17.37 -32.45
CA MET A 810 11.57 -17.52 -33.38
C MET A 810 12.64 -18.44 -32.79
N ARG A 811 13.04 -18.23 -31.52
CA ARG A 811 14.07 -19.06 -30.86
C ARG A 811 13.67 -20.54 -30.83
N HIS A 812 12.41 -20.84 -30.52
CA HIS A 812 11.89 -22.21 -30.51
C HIS A 812 11.94 -22.86 -31.90
N LEU A 813 11.49 -22.16 -32.94
CA LEU A 813 11.48 -22.68 -34.32
C LEU A 813 12.92 -22.90 -34.86
N ILE A 814 13.85 -22.02 -34.54
CA ILE A 814 15.25 -22.14 -34.97
C ILE A 814 15.91 -23.37 -34.31
N ARG A 815 15.69 -23.62 -33.01
CA ARG A 815 16.19 -24.82 -32.32
C ARG A 815 15.67 -26.13 -32.91
N ARG A 816 14.54 -26.07 -33.63
CA ARG A 816 13.88 -27.22 -34.29
C ARG A 816 14.32 -27.43 -35.74
N GLY A 817 15.28 -26.65 -36.23
CA GLY A 817 15.88 -26.82 -37.55
C GLY A 817 15.31 -25.91 -38.64
N ALA A 818 14.56 -24.86 -38.28
CA ALA A 818 14.15 -23.85 -39.25
C ALA A 818 15.36 -23.01 -39.70
N GLU A 819 15.61 -22.98 -41.01
CA GLU A 819 16.75 -22.26 -41.60
C GLU A 819 16.44 -20.76 -41.87
N PRO A 820 17.45 -19.92 -42.16
CA PRO A 820 17.22 -18.56 -42.62
C PRO A 820 16.44 -18.53 -43.95
N THR A 821 15.30 -17.85 -44.02
CA THR A 821 14.50 -17.76 -45.24
C THR A 821 15.22 -16.93 -46.33
N PRO A 822 15.16 -17.30 -47.61
CA PRO A 822 15.59 -16.40 -48.69
C PRO A 822 14.53 -15.32 -48.92
N LEU A 823 14.76 -14.10 -48.41
CA LEU A 823 13.95 -12.95 -48.80
C LEU A 823 14.14 -12.62 -50.28
N TYR A 824 13.05 -12.45 -51.02
CA TYR A 824 13.03 -11.99 -52.40
C TYR A 824 13.17 -10.46 -52.46
N GLU A 825 13.76 -9.94 -53.54
CA GLU A 825 14.10 -8.51 -53.70
C GLU A 825 12.88 -7.57 -53.66
N ASP A 826 11.64 -8.06 -53.71
CA ASP A 826 10.43 -7.24 -53.79
C ASP A 826 9.84 -6.81 -52.42
N GLU A 827 10.38 -7.30 -51.29
CA GLU A 827 9.90 -6.98 -49.91
C GLU A 827 10.64 -5.79 -49.25
N LEU A 828 11.10 -4.83 -50.06
CA LEU A 828 11.94 -3.67 -49.68
C LEU A 828 11.17 -2.51 -49.00
N GLN A 829 10.65 -2.71 -47.78
CA GLN A 829 10.12 -1.59 -46.96
C GLN A 829 10.68 -1.55 -45.52
N ALA A 830 10.63 -0.37 -44.87
CA ALA A 830 11.15 -0.09 -43.52
C ALA A 830 10.81 -1.12 -42.40
N PRO A 831 9.64 -1.80 -42.40
CA PRO A 831 9.37 -2.87 -41.43
C PRO A 831 10.28 -4.09 -41.55
N ALA A 832 10.92 -4.32 -42.70
CA ALA A 832 11.79 -5.48 -42.94
C ALA A 832 13.08 -5.45 -42.11
N PHE A 833 13.57 -4.25 -41.75
CA PHE A 833 14.82 -4.09 -41.01
C PHE A 833 14.70 -4.54 -39.55
N VAL A 834 13.65 -4.11 -38.85
CA VAL A 834 13.39 -4.50 -37.45
C VAL A 834 13.15 -6.00 -37.35
N LYS A 835 12.52 -6.59 -38.37
CA LYS A 835 12.30 -8.03 -38.50
C LYS A 835 13.60 -8.80 -38.66
N LEU A 836 14.46 -8.37 -39.59
CA LEU A 836 15.78 -8.97 -39.82
C LEU A 836 16.71 -8.82 -38.61
N ARG A 837 16.66 -7.69 -37.90
CA ARG A 837 17.42 -7.50 -36.65
C ARG A 837 16.99 -8.52 -35.60
N THR A 838 15.68 -8.60 -35.37
CA THR A 838 15.09 -9.49 -34.38
C THR A 838 15.37 -10.97 -34.71
N LEU A 839 15.29 -11.34 -35.99
CA LEU A 839 15.62 -12.68 -36.47
C LEU A 839 17.11 -12.99 -36.30
N GLY A 840 18.00 -12.08 -36.69
CA GLY A 840 19.45 -12.21 -36.51
C GLY A 840 19.85 -12.41 -35.05
N SER A 841 19.26 -11.63 -34.12
CA SER A 841 19.43 -11.83 -32.67
C SER A 841 18.93 -13.19 -32.22
N ALA A 842 17.75 -13.62 -32.66
CA ALA A 842 17.21 -14.93 -32.27
C ALA A 842 18.11 -16.10 -32.66
N PHE A 843 18.75 -16.06 -33.84
CA PHE A 843 19.75 -17.06 -34.25
C PHE A 843 21.04 -17.01 -33.41
N ILE A 844 21.52 -15.81 -33.04
CA ILE A 844 22.69 -15.67 -32.18
C ILE A 844 22.41 -16.19 -30.77
N ASP A 845 21.23 -15.88 -30.21
CA ASP A 845 20.82 -16.25 -28.85
C ASP A 845 20.70 -17.77 -28.67
N VAL A 846 20.36 -18.50 -29.74
CA VAL A 846 20.31 -19.98 -29.73
C VAL A 846 21.64 -20.64 -30.12
N GLY A 847 22.73 -19.87 -30.18
CA GLY A 847 24.09 -20.36 -30.41
C GLY A 847 24.51 -20.45 -31.88
N LEU A 848 23.64 -20.10 -32.83
CA LEU A 848 23.87 -20.21 -34.28
C LEU A 848 24.42 -18.90 -34.87
N ARG A 849 25.60 -18.47 -34.38
CA ARG A 849 26.20 -17.18 -34.72
C ARG A 849 26.49 -16.95 -36.20
N ALA A 850 26.91 -17.98 -36.95
CA ALA A 850 27.24 -17.83 -38.37
C ALA A 850 26.01 -17.43 -39.21
N GLN A 851 24.87 -18.09 -38.94
CA GLN A 851 23.60 -17.84 -39.62
C GLN A 851 22.98 -16.50 -39.19
N GLY A 852 23.07 -16.15 -37.90
CA GLY A 852 22.68 -14.83 -37.41
C GLY A 852 23.50 -13.70 -38.07
N ASN A 853 24.81 -13.89 -38.24
CA ASN A 853 25.68 -12.93 -38.90
C ASN A 853 25.39 -12.78 -40.41
N GLU A 854 25.03 -13.87 -41.10
CA GLU A 854 24.62 -13.83 -42.51
C GLU A 854 23.31 -13.04 -42.70
N ILE A 855 22.33 -13.25 -41.81
CA ILE A 855 21.08 -12.47 -41.79
C ILE A 855 21.38 -10.99 -41.56
N TYR A 856 22.30 -10.69 -40.64
CA TYR A 856 22.76 -9.32 -40.40
C TYR A 856 23.50 -8.72 -41.61
N ASP A 857 24.29 -9.50 -42.37
CA ASP A 857 25.00 -9.01 -43.56
C ASP A 857 24.04 -8.72 -44.71
N ARG A 858 22.98 -9.53 -44.86
CA ARG A 858 21.89 -9.28 -45.81
C ARG A 858 21.09 -8.04 -45.42
N ALA A 859 20.74 -7.90 -44.15
CA ALA A 859 20.06 -6.70 -43.62
C ALA A 859 20.89 -5.43 -43.89
N THR A 860 22.20 -5.52 -43.65
CA THR A 860 23.17 -4.44 -43.91
C THR A 860 23.26 -4.06 -45.39
N THR A 861 23.21 -5.04 -46.30
CA THR A 861 23.28 -4.80 -47.75
C THR A 861 22.03 -4.12 -48.30
N LEU A 862 20.84 -4.56 -47.87
CA LEU A 862 19.55 -3.95 -48.24
C LEU A 862 19.47 -2.50 -47.74
N MET A 863 19.96 -2.29 -46.53
CA MET A 863 20.11 -1.01 -45.88
C MET A 863 21.04 -0.05 -46.65
N PHE A 864 22.23 -0.47 -47.09
CA PHE A 864 23.12 0.43 -47.87
C PHE A 864 22.48 0.89 -49.18
N ARG A 865 21.61 0.07 -49.79
CA ARG A 865 20.80 0.49 -50.95
C ARG A 865 19.74 1.52 -50.55
N GLN A 866 19.02 1.32 -49.44
CA GLN A 866 17.97 2.23 -48.97
C GLN A 866 18.52 3.58 -48.48
N VAL A 867 19.64 3.58 -47.75
CA VAL A 867 20.37 4.77 -47.30
C VAL A 867 20.90 5.60 -48.48
N ASN A 868 21.24 4.97 -49.60
CA ASN A 868 21.64 5.67 -50.82
C ASN A 868 20.45 6.21 -51.64
N LEU A 869 19.22 5.78 -51.34
CA LEU A 869 17.99 6.19 -52.04
C LEU A 869 17.11 7.16 -51.22
N ALA A 870 17.28 7.23 -49.90
CA ALA A 870 16.51 8.08 -49.00
C ALA A 870 17.25 9.39 -48.67
N GLU A 871 16.55 10.53 -48.66
CA GLU A 871 17.12 11.85 -48.30
C GLU A 871 17.36 12.03 -46.79
N SER A 872 16.80 11.18 -45.91
CA SER A 872 17.05 11.19 -44.45
C SER A 872 16.58 9.88 -43.77
N LEU A 873 17.27 9.43 -42.71
CA LEU A 873 16.92 8.26 -41.90
C LEU A 873 16.18 8.63 -40.60
N SER A 874 15.26 7.78 -40.12
CA SER A 874 14.63 7.94 -38.79
C SER A 874 15.54 7.45 -37.64
N THR A 875 15.32 7.97 -36.43
CA THR A 875 16.10 7.60 -35.22
C THR A 875 16.00 6.10 -34.90
N SER A 876 14.84 5.48 -35.11
CA SER A 876 14.65 4.04 -34.90
C SER A 876 15.40 3.19 -35.93
N GLU A 877 15.55 3.67 -37.16
CA GLU A 877 16.33 2.99 -38.19
C GLU A 877 17.83 3.10 -37.85
N ALA A 878 18.29 4.28 -37.43
CA ALA A 878 19.66 4.53 -36.95
C ALA A 878 20.09 3.62 -35.78
N GLU A 879 19.27 3.51 -34.73
CA GLU A 879 19.56 2.66 -33.56
C GLU A 879 19.58 1.17 -33.94
N ALA A 880 18.70 0.79 -34.87
CA ALA A 880 18.63 -0.57 -35.32
C ALA A 880 19.85 -0.89 -36.23
N PHE A 881 20.35 0.04 -37.05
CA PHE A 881 21.59 -0.08 -37.85
C PHE A 881 22.84 -0.28 -37.00
N GLU A 882 22.94 0.50 -35.93
CA GLU A 882 24.05 0.43 -34.97
C GLU A 882 24.09 -0.94 -34.26
N SER A 883 22.94 -1.41 -33.78
CA SER A 883 22.83 -2.72 -33.12
C SER A 883 23.28 -3.87 -34.03
N ILE A 884 23.03 -3.79 -35.34
CA ILE A 884 23.45 -4.81 -36.32
C ILE A 884 24.96 -4.78 -36.56
N PHE A 885 25.57 -3.60 -36.75
CA PHE A 885 27.02 -3.53 -36.95
C PHE A 885 27.82 -3.91 -35.71
N LEU A 886 27.28 -3.63 -34.52
CA LEU A 886 27.89 -4.01 -33.25
C LEU A 886 27.81 -5.52 -33.00
N SER A 887 26.67 -6.16 -33.30
CA SER A 887 26.55 -7.63 -33.18
C SER A 887 27.49 -8.37 -34.14
N GLN A 888 27.81 -7.78 -35.29
CA GLN A 888 28.81 -8.27 -36.25
C GLN A 888 30.27 -7.88 -35.93
N GLY A 889 30.52 -7.08 -34.89
CA GLY A 889 31.87 -6.61 -34.54
C GLY A 889 32.45 -5.55 -35.50
N ARG A 890 31.66 -5.00 -36.42
CA ARG A 890 32.07 -4.01 -37.44
C ARG A 890 32.00 -2.58 -36.91
N LYS A 891 32.79 -2.30 -35.87
CA LYS A 891 32.77 -1.02 -35.11
C LYS A 891 33.01 0.23 -35.97
N ASN A 892 33.86 0.14 -36.99
CA ASN A 892 34.16 1.28 -37.88
C ASN A 892 32.96 1.70 -38.75
N LEU A 893 32.12 0.75 -39.18
CA LEU A 893 30.93 1.03 -39.98
C LEU A 893 29.79 1.58 -39.12
N ALA A 894 29.63 1.07 -37.89
CA ALA A 894 28.74 1.68 -36.89
C ALA A 894 29.08 3.16 -36.66
N GLN A 895 30.38 3.47 -36.56
CA GLN A 895 30.86 4.83 -36.37
C GLN A 895 30.63 5.73 -37.60
N GLN A 896 30.86 5.24 -38.82
CA GLN A 896 30.59 6.01 -40.04
C GLN A 896 29.10 6.33 -40.23
N MET A 897 28.20 5.40 -39.94
CA MET A 897 26.75 5.68 -39.99
C MET A 897 26.33 6.70 -38.94
N TYR A 898 26.86 6.57 -37.71
CA TYR A 898 26.65 7.55 -36.65
C TYR A 898 27.10 8.96 -37.06
N GLU A 899 28.27 9.09 -37.69
CA GLU A 899 28.80 10.37 -38.19
C GLU A 899 27.90 10.98 -39.27
N ARG A 900 27.37 10.16 -40.19
CA ARG A 900 26.46 10.59 -41.26
C ARG A 900 25.10 11.09 -40.73
N ILE A 901 24.52 10.37 -39.78
CA ILE A 901 23.26 10.75 -39.12
C ILE A 901 23.42 12.00 -38.24
N ARG A 902 24.62 12.21 -37.67
CA ARG A 902 24.98 13.42 -36.92
C ARG A 902 25.08 14.66 -37.81
N GLU A 903 25.45 14.52 -39.08
CA GLU A 903 25.54 15.63 -40.04
C GLU A 903 24.18 16.04 -40.61
N GLU A 904 23.22 15.10 -40.70
CA GLU A 904 21.87 15.34 -41.26
C GLU A 904 20.83 15.77 -40.21
N SER A 905 21.11 15.64 -38.90
CA SER A 905 20.18 16.02 -37.83
C SER A 905 20.52 17.39 -37.20
N ASP A 906 19.67 18.41 -37.45
CA ASP A 906 19.74 19.72 -36.78
C ASP A 906 19.36 19.64 -35.28
N GLU A 907 18.82 18.50 -34.83
CA GLU A 907 18.60 18.20 -33.41
C GLU A 907 19.80 17.44 -32.83
N LYS A 908 20.30 17.90 -31.67
CA LYS A 908 21.37 17.26 -30.90
C LYS A 908 21.07 15.78 -30.63
N PHE A 909 21.64 14.91 -31.46
CA PHE A 909 21.61 13.46 -31.30
C PHE A 909 22.21 13.05 -29.92
N PRO A 910 21.62 12.09 -29.20
CA PRO A 910 22.04 11.67 -27.85
C PRO A 910 23.33 10.83 -27.80
N GLY A 911 24.20 10.92 -28.82
CA GLY A 911 25.34 10.02 -28.98
C GLY A 911 26.52 10.22 -28.02
N HIS A 912 26.45 11.19 -27.11
CA HIS A 912 27.46 11.32 -26.05
C HIS A 912 27.37 10.19 -25.00
N ARG A 913 26.24 9.46 -24.93
CA ARG A 913 26.08 8.32 -24.02
C ARG A 913 26.59 7.00 -24.63
N PHE A 914 26.57 6.90 -25.96
CA PHE A 914 26.98 5.76 -26.76
C PHE A 914 28.51 5.49 -26.70
N MET A 915 29.31 6.54 -26.87
CA MET A 915 30.80 6.47 -26.83
C MET A 915 31.36 6.07 -25.45
N LYS A 916 30.61 6.33 -24.37
CA LYS A 916 31.01 6.05 -22.99
C LYS A 916 30.70 4.61 -22.57
N ARG A 917 29.63 4.01 -23.08
CA ARG A 917 29.16 2.64 -22.75
C ARG A 917 30.08 1.52 -23.27
N TYR A 918 30.79 1.74 -24.38
CA TYR A 918 31.62 0.70 -25.02
C TYR A 918 33.10 1.06 -25.23
N GLY A 919 33.60 2.12 -24.57
CA GLY A 919 35.02 2.49 -24.58
C GLY A 919 35.58 3.01 -25.92
N ILE A 920 34.73 3.34 -26.90
CA ILE A 920 35.16 3.79 -28.24
C ILE A 920 35.81 5.17 -28.19
N ALA A 921 35.48 6.02 -27.21
CA ALA A 921 36.19 7.28 -26.96
C ALA A 921 37.71 7.07 -26.79
N LYS A 922 38.13 5.91 -26.25
CA LYS A 922 39.55 5.58 -26.04
C LYS A 922 40.29 5.25 -27.34
N LEU A 923 39.61 4.73 -28.37
CA LEU A 923 40.19 4.47 -29.70
C LEU A 923 40.47 5.77 -30.45
N SER A 924 39.62 6.80 -30.31
CA SER A 924 39.88 8.13 -30.89
C SER A 924 41.08 8.84 -30.25
N GLN A 925 41.34 8.61 -28.96
CA GLN A 925 42.52 9.13 -28.25
C GLN A 925 43.79 8.29 -28.48
N LEU A 926 43.65 6.99 -28.81
CA LEU A 926 44.77 6.09 -29.13
C LEU A 926 45.26 6.23 -30.58
N ASN A 927 44.42 6.70 -31.51
CA ASN A 927 44.85 7.06 -32.88
C ASN A 927 45.39 8.50 -32.99
N ALA A 928 45.25 9.31 -31.94
CA ALA A 928 45.78 10.68 -31.85
C ALA A 928 47.11 10.76 -31.06
N ARG A 929 47.66 9.62 -30.65
CA ARG A 929 49.05 9.43 -30.22
C ARG A 929 49.73 8.51 -31.23
#